data_AF-A0AAV4FIC0-F1
#
_entry.id   AF-A0AAV4FIC0-F1
#
_cell.length_a   1.000
_cell.length_b   1.000
_cell.length_c   1.000
_cell.angle_alpha   90.00
_cell.angle_beta   90.00
_cell.angle_gamma   90.00
#
_symmetry.space_group_name_H-M   'P 1'
#
loop_
_entity.id
_entity.type
_entity.pdbx_description
1 polymer ?
#
loop_
_entity_poly.entity_id
_entity_poly.type
_entity_poly.pdbx_seq_one_letter_code
_entity_poly.pdbx_strand_id
1 'polypeptide(L)'
;MSVSRSVADSLNQYIIFGDEVGDGDQQYASLLIPEGAYKGWVPKDIYSKTLKRVRLPFLRLLSFPVGGTSIGCLPLQLCDFNAEGNYLTKLPTCFAECSKLTHLNLGFNQFSEVPYPIYRLSNLEELNLEHNYLEHLDRTIGQLKNLKILNMSGNMLRDLPHELKQCRRLQRLHLSGKFYPRGKMQQFPECICGLSDLVFLDLSWQQIRNIPASFGNLRKLQELNLKWNQLQEVSHELKKCVKLLRIDLSGALRLLSAIPSALFYLEDLHTLNLSDNFFTDIPSEVCGLVKLRHLVVQRNSLLRLSPELYKLRYLQHLELGENFLETLPQGMRSLKRLEYLGLCQNRLTELPDEMCFLGHLKFLGLGHNKITQLPENIYHLESLTTLDINHNQLREVPLLMDRLDQLADNDGLHLHNNPLRSPFQEISEQGTTQLFEYLKGIRLKEAHHRWKMIMIGAAKAGKTSLRQALMLGRSKLTADNERTWVMERHLWEPESRLRVQIMDFGGHHIYQAAHHMFLSPDALHVLVFDLTKYSTEAYEDLIGHWLEAIMDRAAGAKIVMVGTHCDLCTKEDIQEKREDILRLVRRDESRKRHDIEREIRKIRSELDRPETREVSGGIPEIGVGRLQEKLNRLEKMLNSRSEVPDDVHVVSCADNLYGVSDFCSLLIGRLKSVPASGLPDHWFTFLEQIQQVPERVISFEQAMIYFKNVMAESHQSMMGMGGSPERSLEMILKYLHSTGEIVWYSDNPELRTTVFHKPEALIDMLRAVFRHDFDQVVQFDSELGRNLDLRVEKFERMKRDFLQRGLLTRELLRFLLVLFELTEDATESFIDLTLSLMLKFSLCFQLQRSHATALVGPTDVVQFPWFFPEEKPVEFEAKWPEVRPFKVFELTIEINFSGPAPPNFFEKLSVKLHNFLYDTSRINWQNGVLAQRNSSSLLVQRERRTQGTTVVVSARTDSASDLTELWWLLMNVRLAAMQLFKDWPLLKVEIDLVCMHCVLKGNDMPIRYPGEVLEHVIPKGQYTMKCCDRFPDDHVPTCFVFPLEEQAYQDNHDLHVKAASDCLQSCLDEVDSGVSMSSSAERLLYGRGLSMLSRRLTDDWTAVLMRLGVDHPRLSQIELTYPTDFPMRILVALEEWRDEADGTPEDKVESLLSVLSESDIGQNQLVEELREHFGL
;
A
#
# COMPACT_ATOMS: atom_id res chain seq x y z
N MET A 1 53.95 54.92 14.00
CA MET A 1 53.48 53.61 14.50
C MET A 1 52.49 53.84 15.63
N SER A 2 51.19 53.76 15.34
CA SER A 2 50.14 53.44 16.31
C SER A 2 48.81 53.27 15.57
N VAL A 3 48.77 52.33 14.61
CA VAL A 3 47.48 51.79 14.15
C VAL A 3 46.93 51.01 15.35
N SER A 4 45.74 51.39 15.83
CA SER A 4 45.10 50.73 16.96
C SER A 4 44.97 49.23 16.67
N ARG A 5 45.29 48.39 17.66
CA ARG A 5 45.10 46.92 17.56
C ARG A 5 43.69 46.53 17.07
N SER A 6 42.68 47.38 17.29
CA SER A 6 41.31 47.16 16.80
C SER A 6 41.13 47.16 15.27
N VAL A 7 41.95 47.91 14.51
CA VAL A 7 41.85 47.95 13.03
C VAL A 7 42.55 46.73 12.42
N ALA A 8 43.66 46.27 13.01
CA ALA A 8 44.35 45.05 12.59
C ALA A 8 43.49 43.80 12.83
N ASP A 9 42.78 43.71 13.96
CA ASP A 9 41.85 42.61 14.25
C ASP A 9 40.60 42.62 13.36
N SER A 10 40.19 43.80 12.84
CA SER A 10 39.08 43.94 11.88
C SER A 10 39.49 43.57 10.44
N LEU A 11 40.76 43.74 10.09
CA LEU A 11 41.32 43.41 8.77
C LEU A 11 41.59 41.91 8.58
N ASN A 12 41.85 41.16 9.67
CA ASN A 12 42.05 39.70 9.64
C ASN A 12 40.81 38.89 9.19
N GLN A 13 39.64 39.53 9.06
CA GLN A 13 38.38 38.90 8.63
C GLN A 13 38.15 39.00 7.11
N TYR A 14 38.92 39.85 6.42
CA TYR A 14 38.87 40.01 4.96
C TYR A 14 40.09 39.36 4.34
N ILE A 15 39.87 38.48 3.36
CA ILE A 15 40.95 37.71 2.78
C ILE A 15 41.54 38.54 1.62
N ILE A 16 42.77 39.02 1.80
CA ILE A 16 43.55 39.70 0.76
C ILE A 16 44.69 38.76 0.36
N PHE A 17 44.58 38.16 -0.82
CA PHE A 17 45.66 37.37 -1.41
C PHE A 17 46.59 38.29 -2.23
N GLY A 18 47.89 38.09 -2.08
CA GLY A 18 48.86 38.49 -3.09
C GLY A 18 49.08 37.30 -4.01
N ASP A 19 48.69 37.38 -5.28
CA ASP A 19 48.99 36.29 -6.21
C ASP A 19 50.48 36.37 -6.58
N GLU A 20 51.30 35.41 -6.14
CA GLU A 20 52.63 35.18 -6.72
C GLU A 20 52.44 34.61 -8.13
N VAL A 21 52.44 35.48 -9.13
CA VAL A 21 52.71 35.08 -10.52
C VAL A 21 54.14 35.52 -10.80
N GLY A 22 55.01 34.55 -11.06
CA GLY A 22 56.42 34.77 -11.40
C GLY A 22 56.57 35.60 -12.66
N ASP A 23 56.73 36.90 -12.49
CA ASP A 23 57.86 37.67 -13.02
C ASP A 23 57.92 39.00 -12.24
N GLY A 24 59.12 39.46 -11.94
CA GLY A 24 59.37 40.56 -11.00
C GLY A 24 58.54 41.83 -11.28
N ASP A 25 58.12 42.47 -10.18
CA ASP A 25 57.41 43.75 -10.09
C ASP A 25 55.90 43.77 -10.45
N GLN A 26 55.07 43.21 -9.55
CA GLN A 26 53.93 43.88 -8.87
C GLN A 26 53.08 42.84 -8.11
N GLN A 27 53.03 42.92 -6.78
CA GLN A 27 52.07 42.15 -5.97
C GLN A 27 50.63 42.53 -6.34
N TYR A 28 49.89 41.65 -6.99
CA TYR A 28 48.47 41.88 -7.29
C TYR A 28 47.62 41.51 -6.09
N ALA A 29 46.84 42.48 -5.61
CA ALA A 29 45.91 42.24 -4.51
C ALA A 29 44.54 41.79 -5.05
N SER A 30 44.05 40.66 -4.55
CA SER A 30 42.70 40.13 -4.77
C SER A 30 41.92 40.22 -3.45
N LEU A 31 40.73 40.81 -3.47
CA LEU A 31 39.87 40.95 -2.28
C LEU A 31 38.71 39.93 -2.33
N LEU A 32 38.59 39.09 -1.30
CA LEU A 32 37.45 38.22 -1.06
C LEU A 32 36.84 38.50 0.31
N ILE A 33 35.53 38.75 0.33
CA ILE A 33 34.74 38.84 1.57
C ILE A 33 33.85 37.60 1.64
N PRO A 34 34.10 36.65 2.56
CA PRO A 34 33.29 35.45 2.72
C PRO A 34 31.93 35.76 3.37
N GLU A 35 30.95 34.88 3.12
CA GLU A 35 29.61 34.97 3.69
C GLU A 35 29.67 35.02 5.24
N GLY A 36 28.92 35.94 5.84
CA GLY A 36 28.89 36.15 7.30
C GLY A 36 30.01 37.04 7.87
N ALA A 37 31.07 37.35 7.11
CA ALA A 37 32.16 38.23 7.55
C ALA A 37 31.86 39.73 7.34
N TYR A 38 30.84 40.07 6.55
CA TYR A 38 30.52 41.44 6.19
C TYR A 38 29.76 42.18 7.31
N LYS A 39 30.40 43.20 7.91
CA LYS A 39 29.85 44.02 9.01
C LYS A 39 29.25 45.35 8.57
N GLY A 40 28.88 45.50 7.30
CA GLY A 40 28.23 46.71 6.76
C GLY A 40 29.18 47.81 6.25
N TRP A 41 30.50 47.64 6.37
CA TRP A 41 31.49 48.58 5.84
C TRP A 41 32.83 47.90 5.52
N VAL A 42 33.58 48.45 4.57
CA VAL A 42 34.92 48.00 4.19
C VAL A 42 35.92 49.15 4.43
N PRO A 43 37.05 48.93 5.13
CA PRO A 43 38.03 49.99 5.40
C PRO A 43 38.58 50.64 4.12
N LYS A 44 38.78 51.97 4.16
CA LYS A 44 39.37 52.75 3.05
C LYS A 44 40.74 52.24 2.59
N ASP A 45 41.53 51.69 3.51
CA ASP A 45 42.89 51.19 3.25
C ASP A 45 42.92 49.93 2.37
N ILE A 46 41.77 49.27 2.18
CA ILE A 46 41.62 48.16 1.24
C ILE A 46 41.39 48.70 -0.18
N TYR A 47 40.61 49.78 -0.32
CA TYR A 47 40.35 50.43 -1.61
C TYR A 47 41.53 51.24 -2.14
N SER A 48 42.49 51.63 -1.29
CA SER A 48 43.71 52.34 -1.70
C SER A 48 44.80 51.42 -2.29
N LYS A 49 44.63 50.10 -2.23
CA LYS A 49 45.50 49.13 -2.89
C LYS A 49 45.12 48.97 -4.37
N THR A 50 46.09 48.73 -5.25
CA THR A 50 45.89 48.41 -6.67
C THR A 50 45.26 47.01 -6.83
N LEU A 51 43.99 46.87 -6.43
CA LEU A 51 43.24 45.62 -6.54
C LEU A 51 42.92 45.34 -8.01
N LYS A 52 43.19 44.12 -8.46
CA LYS A 52 42.80 43.64 -9.80
C LYS A 52 41.54 42.78 -9.77
N ARG A 53 41.19 42.19 -8.62
CA ARG A 53 40.04 41.29 -8.47
C ARG A 53 39.28 41.59 -7.18
N VAL A 54 37.96 41.67 -7.28
CA VAL A 54 37.06 41.90 -6.13
C VAL A 54 35.91 40.90 -6.17
N ARG A 55 35.72 40.15 -5.08
CA ARG A 55 34.66 39.15 -4.93
C ARG A 55 33.85 39.39 -3.67
N LEU A 56 32.55 39.63 -3.86
CA LEU A 56 31.55 39.97 -2.84
C LEU A 56 30.30 39.06 -2.94
N PRO A 57 30.43 37.72 -2.97
CA PRO A 57 29.30 36.83 -3.21
C PRO A 57 28.43 36.63 -1.95
N PHE A 58 27.12 36.53 -2.13
CA PHE A 58 26.14 36.14 -1.08
C PHE A 58 26.14 37.01 0.20
N LEU A 59 26.50 38.29 0.09
CA LEU A 59 26.61 39.21 1.23
C LEU A 59 25.29 39.91 1.59
N ARG A 60 24.19 39.60 0.90
CA ARG A 60 22.86 40.23 1.10
C ARG A 60 22.88 41.76 0.92
N LEU A 61 23.74 42.27 0.03
CA LEU A 61 23.86 43.71 -0.22
C LEU A 61 22.63 44.25 -0.96
N LEU A 62 21.89 45.18 -0.34
CA LEU A 62 20.81 45.94 -1.01
C LEU A 62 21.36 47.05 -1.93
N SER A 63 22.50 47.60 -1.54
CA SER A 63 23.27 48.58 -2.28
C SER A 63 24.73 48.47 -1.84
N PHE A 64 25.65 49.01 -2.62
CA PHE A 64 27.02 49.10 -2.17
C PHE A 64 27.14 50.09 -0.99
N PRO A 65 27.93 49.79 0.05
CA PRO A 65 28.01 50.61 1.27
C PRO A 65 28.40 52.06 0.94
N VAL A 66 27.55 53.01 1.36
CA VAL A 66 27.68 54.45 1.09
C VAL A 66 28.39 55.20 2.24
N GLY A 67 28.83 54.50 3.29
CA GLY A 67 29.41 55.11 4.48
C GLY A 67 30.93 55.35 4.40
N GLY A 68 31.32 56.59 4.09
CA GLY A 68 32.70 57.09 4.29
C GLY A 68 33.52 57.29 3.01
N THR A 69 33.08 58.24 2.17
CA THR A 69 33.63 58.70 0.88
C THR A 69 33.75 57.62 -0.21
N SER A 70 32.72 57.59 -1.05
CA SER A 70 32.82 57.35 -2.48
C SER A 70 33.43 56.01 -2.90
N ILE A 71 32.58 55.12 -3.39
CA ILE A 71 32.94 54.22 -4.50
C ILE A 71 33.34 55.00 -5.78
N GLY A 72 33.50 56.32 -5.73
CA GLY A 72 34.19 57.13 -6.76
C GLY A 72 35.67 56.80 -6.98
N CYS A 73 36.24 55.81 -6.27
CA CYS A 73 37.55 55.24 -6.58
C CYS A 73 37.48 53.70 -6.54
N LEU A 74 36.67 53.07 -7.41
CA LEU A 74 36.99 51.70 -7.81
C LEU A 74 38.41 51.71 -8.41
N PRO A 75 39.24 50.69 -8.14
CA PRO A 75 40.57 50.64 -8.74
C PRO A 75 40.41 50.66 -10.27
N LEU A 76 40.97 51.68 -10.95
CA LEU A 76 40.99 51.73 -12.43
C LEU A 76 41.70 50.51 -13.05
N GLN A 77 42.42 49.74 -12.24
CA GLN A 77 43.12 48.50 -12.59
C GLN A 77 42.26 47.23 -12.44
N LEU A 78 41.00 47.35 -12.04
CA LEU A 78 40.11 46.21 -11.80
C LEU A 78 39.85 45.44 -13.10
N CYS A 79 40.11 44.13 -13.06
CA CYS A 79 39.97 43.21 -14.18
C CYS A 79 38.82 42.20 -13.99
N ASP A 80 38.55 41.79 -12.75
CA ASP A 80 37.50 40.82 -12.37
C ASP A 80 36.68 41.39 -11.21
N PHE A 81 35.35 41.42 -11.38
CA PHE A 81 34.41 41.81 -10.35
C PHE A 81 33.27 40.80 -10.23
N ASN A 82 33.07 40.26 -9.03
CA ASN A 82 31.97 39.36 -8.71
C ASN A 82 31.16 39.90 -7.53
N ALA A 83 29.86 40.13 -7.72
CA ALA A 83 28.89 40.47 -6.67
C ALA A 83 27.61 39.62 -6.77
N GLU A 84 27.77 38.34 -7.11
CA GLU A 84 26.69 37.37 -7.22
C GLU A 84 25.92 37.15 -5.91
N GLY A 85 24.63 36.84 -5.98
CA GLY A 85 23.85 36.38 -4.81
C GLY A 85 23.51 37.50 -3.82
N ASN A 86 23.43 38.74 -4.29
CA ASN A 86 23.09 39.90 -3.48
C ASN A 86 21.67 40.39 -3.81
N TYR A 87 21.28 41.53 -3.24
CA TYR A 87 19.99 42.18 -3.49
C TYR A 87 20.17 43.50 -4.26
N LEU A 88 21.19 43.57 -5.13
CA LEU A 88 21.52 44.79 -5.85
C LEU A 88 20.48 45.09 -6.93
N THR A 89 20.05 46.35 -6.98
CA THR A 89 19.13 46.86 -8.01
C THR A 89 19.80 47.83 -8.98
N LYS A 90 20.94 48.44 -8.60
CA LYS A 90 21.69 49.42 -9.41
C LYS A 90 23.19 49.31 -9.19
N LEU A 91 23.97 49.71 -10.21
CA LEU A 91 25.42 49.92 -10.08
C LEU A 91 25.77 51.42 -10.01
N PRO A 92 26.81 51.78 -9.23
CA PRO A 92 27.38 53.13 -9.23
C PRO A 92 27.91 53.57 -10.60
N THR A 93 27.79 54.86 -10.92
CA THR A 93 28.20 55.42 -12.23
C THR A 93 29.69 55.29 -12.53
N CYS A 94 30.54 55.33 -11.50
CA CYS A 94 31.99 55.14 -11.59
C CYS A 94 32.42 53.78 -12.16
N PHE A 95 31.55 52.76 -12.20
CA PHE A 95 31.85 51.51 -12.91
C PHE A 95 32.17 51.75 -14.38
N ALA A 96 31.66 52.84 -14.98
CA ALA A 96 31.97 53.22 -16.35
C ALA A 96 33.46 53.56 -16.56
N GLU A 97 34.21 53.87 -15.50
CA GLU A 97 35.63 54.26 -15.55
C GLU A 97 36.57 53.04 -15.42
N CYS A 98 36.04 51.87 -15.07
CA CYS A 98 36.78 50.61 -14.91
C CYS A 98 37.13 49.97 -16.27
N SER A 99 37.83 50.72 -17.13
CA SER A 99 38.12 50.35 -18.52
C SER A 99 38.93 49.05 -18.69
N LYS A 100 39.58 48.54 -17.63
CA LYS A 100 40.33 47.27 -17.65
C LYS A 100 39.50 46.04 -17.27
N LEU A 101 38.21 46.21 -16.95
CA LEU A 101 37.35 45.11 -16.56
C LEU A 101 37.11 44.16 -17.73
N THR A 102 37.39 42.88 -17.50
CA THR A 102 37.24 41.79 -18.46
C THR A 102 36.17 40.80 -18.03
N HIS A 103 36.00 40.59 -16.72
CA HIS A 103 35.02 39.67 -16.15
C HIS A 103 34.11 40.41 -15.17
N LEU A 104 32.80 40.29 -15.36
CA LEU A 104 31.79 40.89 -14.50
C LEU A 104 30.68 39.89 -14.20
N ASN A 105 30.57 39.48 -12.93
CA ASN A 105 29.50 38.60 -12.44
C ASN A 105 28.57 39.36 -11.49
N LEU A 106 27.30 39.45 -11.89
CA LEU A 106 26.19 40.09 -11.19
C LEU A 106 24.96 39.17 -11.13
N GLY A 107 25.18 37.85 -11.23
CA GLY A 107 24.11 36.86 -11.15
C GLY A 107 23.35 36.90 -9.81
N PHE A 108 22.14 36.35 -9.77
CA PHE A 108 21.31 36.23 -8.56
C PHE A 108 21.18 37.56 -7.80
N ASN A 109 20.72 38.60 -8.50
CA ASN A 109 20.49 39.94 -7.94
C ASN A 109 19.06 40.41 -8.26
N GLN A 110 18.77 41.70 -8.08
CA GLN A 110 17.45 42.30 -8.30
C GLN A 110 17.44 43.32 -9.44
N PHE A 111 18.30 43.17 -10.45
CA PHE A 111 18.34 44.09 -11.60
C PHE A 111 17.11 43.91 -12.49
N SER A 112 16.36 44.98 -12.72
CA SER A 112 15.25 45.03 -13.69
C SER A 112 15.69 45.44 -15.10
N GLU A 113 16.83 46.12 -15.20
CA GLU A 113 17.50 46.51 -16.44
C GLU A 113 19.01 46.34 -16.29
N VAL A 114 19.72 46.17 -17.41
CA VAL A 114 21.18 46.10 -17.38
C VAL A 114 21.73 47.49 -17.05
N PRO A 115 22.52 47.65 -15.97
CA PRO A 115 23.02 48.96 -15.55
C PRO A 115 23.85 49.65 -16.64
N TYR A 116 23.49 50.90 -16.96
CA TYR A 116 24.13 51.68 -18.03
C TYR A 116 25.68 51.73 -18.00
N PRO A 117 26.36 51.80 -16.83
CA PRO A 117 27.82 51.79 -16.77
C PRO A 117 28.47 50.58 -17.45
N ILE A 118 27.79 49.43 -17.51
CA ILE A 118 28.31 48.19 -18.11
C ILE A 118 28.56 48.38 -19.61
N TYR A 119 27.70 49.12 -20.32
CA TYR A 119 27.84 49.31 -21.77
C TYR A 119 29.11 50.08 -22.18
N ARG A 120 29.74 50.82 -21.25
CA ARG A 120 30.99 51.55 -21.49
C ARG A 120 32.25 50.69 -21.31
N LEU A 121 32.10 49.46 -20.80
CA LEU A 121 33.21 48.54 -20.53
C LEU A 121 33.66 47.81 -21.79
N SER A 122 34.28 48.53 -22.72
CA SER A 122 34.64 47.99 -24.05
C SER A 122 35.62 46.79 -24.05
N ASN A 123 36.34 46.54 -22.96
CA ASN A 123 37.24 45.40 -22.80
C ASN A 123 36.58 44.18 -22.15
N LEU A 124 35.28 44.25 -21.85
CA LEU A 124 34.57 43.16 -21.21
C LEU A 124 34.53 41.93 -22.12
N GLU A 125 34.99 40.79 -21.60
CA GLU A 125 35.01 39.49 -22.25
C GLU A 125 33.90 38.58 -21.70
N GLU A 126 33.59 38.68 -20.42
CA GLU A 126 32.56 37.87 -19.76
C GLU A 126 31.60 38.73 -18.94
N LEU A 127 30.30 38.57 -19.21
CA LEU A 127 29.22 39.22 -18.48
C LEU A 127 28.20 38.19 -18.01
N ASN A 128 28.05 38.05 -16.70
CA ASN A 128 27.02 37.22 -16.08
C ASN A 128 25.98 38.09 -15.36
N LEU A 129 24.73 37.95 -15.80
CA LEU A 129 23.53 38.64 -15.30
C LEU A 129 22.39 37.63 -15.02
N GLU A 130 22.74 36.37 -14.80
CA GLU A 130 21.79 35.29 -14.57
C GLU A 130 20.88 35.56 -13.35
N HIS A 131 19.67 34.99 -13.35
CA HIS A 131 18.73 35.03 -12.24
C HIS A 131 18.48 36.46 -11.70
N ASN A 132 18.16 37.38 -12.61
CA ASN A 132 17.70 38.73 -12.31
C ASN A 132 16.25 38.92 -12.80
N TYR A 133 15.80 40.17 -12.97
CA TYR A 133 14.46 40.52 -13.44
C TYR A 133 14.50 41.29 -14.77
N LEU A 134 15.52 41.04 -15.62
CA LEU A 134 15.69 41.75 -16.88
C LEU A 134 14.55 41.42 -17.85
N GLU A 135 13.83 42.44 -18.33
CA GLU A 135 12.78 42.28 -19.35
C GLU A 135 13.26 42.59 -20.79
N HIS A 136 14.23 43.49 -20.90
CA HIS A 136 14.77 43.96 -22.18
C HIS A 136 16.29 44.14 -22.11
N LEU A 137 16.94 44.05 -23.26
CA LEU A 137 18.36 44.36 -23.44
C LEU A 137 18.50 45.57 -24.37
N ASP A 138 19.27 46.58 -23.96
CA ASP A 138 19.43 47.80 -24.74
C ASP A 138 20.34 47.59 -25.96
N ARG A 139 20.04 48.28 -27.07
CA ARG A 139 20.83 48.28 -28.31
C ARG A 139 22.32 48.61 -28.12
N THR A 140 22.66 49.30 -27.04
CA THR A 140 24.02 49.68 -26.68
C THR A 140 24.91 48.45 -26.36
N ILE A 141 24.33 47.26 -26.17
CA ILE A 141 25.09 46.00 -26.02
C ILE A 141 26.09 45.77 -27.17
N GLY A 142 25.78 46.25 -28.39
CA GLY A 142 26.67 46.14 -29.55
C GLY A 142 28.03 46.86 -29.40
N GLN A 143 28.19 47.71 -28.37
CA GLN A 143 29.47 48.35 -28.04
C GLN A 143 30.47 47.38 -27.38
N LEU A 144 30.01 46.28 -26.77
CA LEU A 144 30.85 45.29 -26.09
C LEU A 144 31.46 44.29 -27.09
N LYS A 145 32.29 44.80 -28.02
CA LYS A 145 32.84 44.02 -29.16
C LYS A 145 33.79 42.89 -28.75
N ASN A 146 34.33 42.94 -27.52
CA ASN A 146 35.24 41.93 -26.98
C ASN A 146 34.52 40.80 -26.23
N LEU A 147 33.20 40.88 -26.08
CA LEU A 147 32.43 39.92 -25.31
C LEU A 147 32.51 38.53 -25.96
N LYS A 148 32.94 37.54 -25.17
CA LYS A 148 33.06 36.12 -25.50
C LYS A 148 31.97 35.30 -24.82
N ILE A 149 31.58 35.65 -23.59
CA ILE A 149 30.55 34.96 -22.83
C ILE A 149 29.52 35.97 -22.33
N LEU A 150 28.24 35.68 -22.62
CA LEU A 150 27.11 36.43 -22.09
C LEU A 150 26.12 35.46 -21.48
N ASN A 151 25.92 35.54 -20.16
CA ASN A 151 24.91 34.78 -19.45
C ASN A 151 23.80 35.71 -18.94
N MET A 152 22.58 35.50 -19.43
CA MET A 152 21.37 36.19 -18.98
C MET A 152 20.26 35.19 -18.66
N SER A 153 20.63 33.95 -18.27
CA SER A 153 19.67 32.91 -17.91
C SER A 153 18.79 33.31 -16.73
N GLY A 154 17.61 32.71 -16.59
CA GLY A 154 16.72 32.99 -15.47
C GLY A 154 16.20 34.44 -15.41
N ASN A 155 16.16 35.15 -16.55
CA ASN A 155 15.54 36.47 -16.68
C ASN A 155 14.18 36.40 -17.40
N MET A 156 13.54 37.55 -17.60
CA MET A 156 12.20 37.69 -18.20
C MET A 156 12.26 38.30 -19.62
N LEU A 157 13.35 38.07 -20.34
CA LEU A 157 13.61 38.64 -21.67
C LEU A 157 12.54 38.19 -22.68
N ARG A 158 12.02 39.15 -23.45
CA ARG A 158 11.06 38.90 -24.54
C ARG A 158 11.72 38.78 -25.92
N ASP A 159 12.75 39.59 -26.16
CA ASP A 159 13.49 39.66 -27.42
C ASP A 159 14.90 40.22 -27.17
N LEU A 160 15.76 40.20 -28.18
CA LEU A 160 17.12 40.73 -28.18
C LEU A 160 17.30 41.82 -29.24
N PRO A 161 18.03 42.90 -28.94
CA PRO A 161 18.29 43.96 -29.91
C PRO A 161 19.12 43.43 -31.09
N HIS A 162 18.81 43.92 -32.28
CA HIS A 162 19.50 43.54 -33.50
C HIS A 162 21.01 43.84 -33.46
N GLU A 163 21.43 44.84 -32.69
CA GLU A 163 22.82 45.23 -32.44
C GLU A 163 23.64 44.16 -31.71
N LEU A 164 23.03 43.16 -31.06
CA LEU A 164 23.75 42.05 -30.43
C LEU A 164 24.68 41.33 -31.42
N LYS A 165 24.30 41.27 -32.70
CA LYS A 165 25.12 40.68 -33.78
C LYS A 165 26.48 41.37 -33.98
N GLN A 166 26.68 42.58 -33.42
CA GLN A 166 27.94 43.31 -33.47
C GLN A 166 29.00 42.74 -32.52
N CYS A 167 28.59 41.97 -31.51
CA CYS A 167 29.48 41.25 -30.59
C CYS A 167 30.08 40.01 -31.27
N ARG A 168 30.86 40.22 -32.34
CA ARG A 168 31.34 39.14 -33.23
C ARG A 168 32.25 38.11 -32.57
N ARG A 169 32.80 38.40 -31.39
CA ARG A 169 33.65 37.49 -30.61
C ARG A 169 32.85 36.59 -29.66
N LEU A 170 31.53 36.70 -29.61
CA LEU A 170 30.70 35.93 -28.70
C LEU A 170 30.75 34.44 -29.07
N GLN A 171 31.21 33.63 -28.12
CA GLN A 171 31.39 32.18 -28.25
C GLN A 171 30.35 31.41 -27.44
N ARG A 172 29.90 31.95 -26.31
CA ARG A 172 28.89 31.32 -25.45
C ARG A 172 27.79 32.30 -25.10
N LEU A 173 26.55 31.91 -25.38
CA LEU A 173 25.36 32.70 -25.10
C LEU A 173 24.36 31.85 -24.31
N HIS A 174 24.06 32.26 -23.08
CA HIS A 174 23.10 31.60 -22.21
C HIS A 174 21.88 32.50 -22.02
N LEU A 175 20.73 32.00 -22.44
CA LEU A 175 19.44 32.69 -22.45
C LEU A 175 18.32 31.78 -21.93
N SER A 176 18.64 30.82 -21.07
CA SER A 176 17.63 29.93 -20.49
C SER A 176 16.56 30.74 -19.75
N GLY A 177 15.30 30.37 -19.89
CA GLY A 177 14.21 30.89 -19.05
C GLY A 177 14.27 30.32 -17.63
N LYS A 178 13.34 30.75 -16.78
CA LYS A 178 13.08 30.08 -15.49
C LYS A 178 12.21 28.84 -15.73
N PHE A 179 12.31 27.85 -14.84
CA PHE A 179 11.42 26.69 -14.84
C PHE A 179 9.95 27.12 -14.66
N TYR A 180 9.69 28.05 -13.73
CA TYR A 180 8.38 28.64 -13.48
C TYR A 180 8.48 30.07 -12.91
N PRO A 181 7.74 31.07 -13.43
CA PRO A 181 7.06 31.03 -14.72
C PRO A 181 8.08 30.90 -15.87
N ARG A 182 7.70 30.22 -16.96
CA ARG A 182 8.60 30.06 -18.12
C ARG A 182 9.04 31.39 -18.70
N GLY A 183 10.17 31.38 -19.41
CA GLY A 183 10.67 32.55 -20.13
C GLY A 183 9.67 33.07 -21.16
N LYS A 184 9.77 34.37 -21.50
CA LYS A 184 8.77 35.08 -22.31
C LYS A 184 9.07 35.06 -23.82
N MET A 185 10.18 34.47 -24.25
CA MET A 185 10.63 34.50 -25.65
C MET A 185 9.85 33.47 -26.50
N GLN A 186 9.00 33.94 -27.41
CA GLN A 186 8.16 33.09 -28.28
C GLN A 186 8.75 32.85 -29.67
N GLN A 187 9.55 33.78 -30.17
CA GLN A 187 10.23 33.67 -31.46
C GLN A 187 11.73 33.51 -31.25
N PHE A 188 12.39 32.81 -32.16
CA PHE A 188 13.85 32.72 -32.16
C PHE A 188 14.45 34.09 -32.53
N PRO A 189 15.41 34.65 -31.76
CA PRO A 189 16.01 35.93 -32.09
C PRO A 189 16.97 35.81 -33.27
N GLU A 190 16.55 36.25 -34.46
CA GLU A 190 17.35 36.11 -35.69
C GLU A 190 18.71 36.81 -35.62
N CYS A 191 18.86 37.83 -34.77
CA CYS A 191 20.15 38.51 -34.56
C CYS A 191 21.26 37.58 -34.06
N ILE A 192 20.91 36.52 -33.31
CA ILE A 192 21.86 35.49 -32.85
C ILE A 192 22.51 34.79 -34.05
N CYS A 193 21.79 34.61 -35.17
CA CYS A 193 22.30 33.97 -36.37
C CYS A 193 23.43 34.76 -37.05
N GLY A 194 23.64 36.03 -36.67
CA GLY A 194 24.78 36.84 -37.10
C GLY A 194 26.08 36.60 -36.32
N LEU A 195 26.03 35.84 -35.23
CA LEU A 195 27.17 35.54 -34.35
C LEU A 195 27.95 34.31 -34.86
N SER A 196 28.75 34.50 -35.90
CA SER A 196 29.44 33.40 -36.59
C SER A 196 30.49 32.64 -35.74
N ASP A 197 30.94 33.22 -34.63
CA ASP A 197 31.90 32.62 -33.70
C ASP A 197 31.26 31.84 -32.55
N LEU A 198 29.92 31.75 -32.52
CA LEU A 198 29.19 31.07 -31.46
C LEU A 198 29.47 29.56 -31.48
N VAL A 199 29.84 29.03 -30.32
CA VAL A 199 30.17 27.61 -30.06
C VAL A 199 29.09 26.96 -29.19
N PHE A 200 28.51 27.72 -28.25
CA PHE A 200 27.47 27.25 -27.34
C PHE A 200 26.28 28.22 -27.34
N LEU A 201 25.07 27.68 -27.45
CA LEU A 201 23.81 28.42 -27.37
C LEU A 201 22.81 27.68 -26.49
N ASP A 202 22.36 28.33 -25.42
CA ASP A 202 21.28 27.84 -24.56
C ASP A 202 20.07 28.78 -24.62
N LEU A 203 18.94 28.24 -25.06
CA LEU A 203 17.63 28.87 -25.16
C LEU A 203 16.56 27.99 -24.48
N SER A 204 16.95 27.18 -23.49
CA SER A 204 16.03 26.28 -22.78
C SER A 204 15.00 27.04 -21.94
N TRP A 205 13.88 26.38 -21.60
CA TRP A 205 12.80 26.93 -20.78
C TRP A 205 12.17 28.25 -21.29
N GLN A 206 12.22 28.46 -22.61
CA GLN A 206 11.54 29.55 -23.30
C GLN A 206 10.21 29.05 -23.92
N GLN A 207 9.61 29.85 -24.81
CA GLN A 207 8.38 29.54 -25.53
C GLN A 207 8.60 29.53 -27.04
N ILE A 208 9.83 29.24 -27.49
CA ILE A 208 10.24 29.35 -28.90
C ILE A 208 9.46 28.35 -29.74
N ARG A 209 8.84 28.84 -30.81
CA ARG A 209 8.01 28.03 -31.71
C ARG A 209 8.74 27.50 -32.93
N ASN A 210 9.73 28.21 -33.47
CA ASN A 210 10.39 27.81 -34.72
C ASN A 210 11.88 28.10 -34.69
N ILE A 211 12.67 27.26 -35.35
CA ILE A 211 14.08 27.56 -35.68
C ILE A 211 14.13 28.13 -37.10
N PRO A 212 14.63 29.37 -37.31
CA PRO A 212 14.58 30.05 -38.61
C PRO A 212 15.63 29.51 -39.59
N ALA A 213 15.43 29.76 -40.89
CA ALA A 213 16.38 29.37 -41.94
C ALA A 213 17.78 30.02 -41.77
N SER A 214 17.82 31.22 -41.19
CA SER A 214 19.06 31.94 -40.88
C SER A 214 19.94 31.21 -39.85
N PHE A 215 19.40 30.25 -39.09
CA PHE A 215 20.14 29.47 -38.10
C PHE A 215 21.33 28.71 -38.71
N GLY A 216 21.26 28.32 -39.98
CA GLY A 216 22.36 27.66 -40.70
C GLY A 216 23.64 28.50 -40.85
N ASN A 217 23.64 29.77 -40.43
CA ASN A 217 24.82 30.63 -40.39
C ASN A 217 25.77 30.32 -39.22
N LEU A 218 25.30 29.63 -38.18
CA LEU A 218 26.05 29.29 -36.96
C LEU A 218 27.00 28.10 -37.17
N ARG A 219 27.93 28.21 -38.14
CA ARG A 219 28.77 27.10 -38.62
C ARG A 219 29.83 26.61 -37.61
N LYS A 220 30.08 27.36 -36.54
CA LYS A 220 30.99 26.97 -35.45
C LYS A 220 30.28 26.41 -34.22
N LEU A 221 28.95 26.38 -34.23
CA LEU A 221 28.15 25.91 -33.11
C LEU A 221 28.41 24.42 -32.87
N GLN A 222 28.73 24.08 -31.63
CA GLN A 222 29.01 22.72 -31.17
C GLN A 222 27.91 22.20 -30.25
N GLU A 223 27.30 23.09 -29.46
CA GLU A 223 26.28 22.72 -28.49
C GLU A 223 25.05 23.64 -28.60
N LEU A 224 23.88 23.01 -28.69
CA LEU A 224 22.59 23.68 -28.77
C LEU A 224 21.63 23.10 -27.73
N ASN A 225 21.18 23.92 -26.81
CA ASN A 225 20.15 23.56 -25.83
C ASN A 225 18.85 24.32 -26.11
N LEU A 226 17.80 23.57 -26.42
CA LEU A 226 16.44 24.06 -26.69
C LEU A 226 15.39 23.38 -25.82
N LYS A 227 15.82 22.74 -24.72
CA LYS A 227 14.98 22.03 -23.78
C LYS A 227 13.74 22.86 -23.35
N TRP A 228 12.58 22.22 -23.27
CA TRP A 228 11.31 22.78 -22.82
C TRP A 228 10.82 24.04 -23.56
N ASN A 229 10.98 24.05 -24.89
CA ASN A 229 10.35 24.99 -25.82
C ASN A 229 9.03 24.46 -26.40
N GLN A 230 8.44 25.13 -27.39
CA GLN A 230 7.17 24.78 -28.03
C GLN A 230 7.36 24.67 -29.56
N LEU A 231 8.38 23.95 -29.99
CA LEU A 231 8.77 23.88 -31.39
C LEU A 231 7.69 23.21 -32.24
N GLN A 232 7.22 23.93 -33.26
CA GLN A 232 6.29 23.50 -34.29
C GLN A 232 7.03 23.16 -35.59
N GLU A 233 8.21 23.76 -35.82
CA GLU A 233 9.04 23.47 -36.98
C GLU A 233 10.53 23.63 -36.65
N VAL A 234 11.33 22.71 -37.20
CA VAL A 234 12.80 22.78 -37.21
C VAL A 234 13.26 22.91 -38.66
N SER A 235 13.80 24.08 -39.02
CA SER A 235 14.24 24.35 -40.38
C SER A 235 15.30 23.35 -40.86
N HIS A 236 15.16 22.90 -42.12
CA HIS A 236 16.15 22.05 -42.80
C HIS A 236 17.54 22.68 -42.91
N GLU A 237 17.67 23.99 -42.70
CA GLU A 237 18.95 24.70 -42.69
C GLU A 237 19.83 24.35 -41.49
N LEU A 238 19.27 23.70 -40.45
CA LEU A 238 20.03 23.17 -39.30
C LEU A 238 21.16 22.24 -39.73
N LYS A 239 20.99 21.50 -40.84
CA LYS A 239 22.02 20.61 -41.42
C LYS A 239 23.33 21.32 -41.79
N LYS A 240 23.31 22.65 -41.97
CA LYS A 240 24.52 23.46 -42.28
C LYS A 240 25.41 23.64 -41.06
N CYS A 241 24.90 23.43 -39.85
CA CYS A 241 25.66 23.50 -38.60
C CYS A 241 26.45 22.19 -38.36
N VAL A 242 27.32 21.86 -39.31
CA VAL A 242 28.05 20.57 -39.38
C VAL A 242 28.97 20.30 -38.19
N LYS A 243 29.28 21.32 -37.37
CA LYS A 243 30.10 21.18 -36.16
C LYS A 243 29.29 20.84 -34.90
N LEU A 244 27.97 20.70 -34.99
CA LEU A 244 27.13 20.35 -33.85
C LEU A 244 27.48 18.95 -33.34
N LEU A 245 27.91 18.89 -32.08
CA LEU A 245 28.27 17.68 -31.36
C LEU A 245 27.18 17.30 -30.35
N ARG A 246 26.48 18.28 -29.77
CA ARG A 246 25.45 18.05 -28.75
C ARG A 246 24.19 18.86 -29.01
N ILE A 247 23.06 18.19 -28.97
CA ILE A 247 21.74 18.82 -29.10
C ILE A 247 20.82 18.30 -27.99
N ASP A 248 20.23 19.22 -27.25
CA ASP A 248 19.16 18.93 -26.30
C ASP A 248 17.83 19.55 -26.78
N LEU A 249 16.88 18.68 -27.09
CA LEU A 249 15.52 18.99 -27.52
C LEU A 249 14.48 18.39 -26.57
N SER A 250 14.87 18.10 -25.32
CA SER A 250 13.98 17.46 -24.35
C SER A 250 12.74 18.34 -24.07
N GLY A 251 11.55 17.78 -24.22
CA GLY A 251 10.28 18.50 -24.08
C GLY A 251 10.03 19.65 -25.06
N ALA A 252 10.91 19.85 -26.04
CA ALA A 252 10.82 20.95 -27.00
C ALA A 252 9.90 20.64 -28.19
N LEU A 253 9.73 19.36 -28.54
CA LEU A 253 9.09 18.88 -29.76
C LEU A 253 7.71 18.25 -29.48
N ARG A 254 7.09 18.58 -28.35
CA ARG A 254 5.78 18.02 -27.93
C ARG A 254 4.62 18.30 -28.90
N LEU A 255 4.76 19.30 -29.76
CA LEU A 255 3.77 19.64 -30.78
C LEU A 255 3.99 18.88 -32.10
N LEU A 256 5.08 18.10 -32.21
CA LEU A 256 5.40 17.30 -33.37
C LEU A 256 5.03 15.84 -33.15
N SER A 257 4.51 15.19 -34.19
CA SER A 257 4.25 13.75 -34.19
C SER A 257 5.49 12.90 -34.44
N ALA A 258 6.57 13.48 -35.00
CA ALA A 258 7.77 12.76 -35.40
C ALA A 258 9.03 13.60 -35.20
N ILE A 259 10.18 12.93 -35.11
CA ILE A 259 11.50 13.57 -35.01
C ILE A 259 11.82 14.27 -36.34
N PRO A 260 12.17 15.57 -36.34
CA PRO A 260 12.46 16.32 -37.56
C PRO A 260 13.62 15.74 -38.37
N SER A 261 13.41 15.54 -39.67
CA SER A 261 14.43 14.95 -40.56
C SER A 261 15.68 15.81 -40.73
N ALA A 262 15.60 17.10 -40.41
CA ALA A 262 16.76 17.99 -40.37
C ALA A 262 17.87 17.50 -39.41
N LEU A 263 17.51 16.77 -38.35
CA LEU A 263 18.46 16.24 -37.36
C LEU A 263 19.29 15.07 -37.91
N PHE A 264 18.77 14.32 -38.87
CA PHE A 264 19.41 13.09 -39.37
C PHE A 264 20.64 13.36 -40.23
N TYR A 265 20.82 14.61 -40.68
CA TYR A 265 21.97 15.03 -41.51
C TYR A 265 23.18 15.51 -40.70
N LEU A 266 23.10 15.49 -39.36
CA LEU A 266 24.17 15.94 -38.48
C LEU A 266 25.13 14.79 -38.14
N GLU A 267 25.90 14.33 -39.13
CA GLU A 267 26.72 13.11 -39.04
C GLU A 267 27.79 13.12 -37.92
N ASP A 268 28.21 14.32 -37.48
CA ASP A 268 29.19 14.51 -36.41
C ASP A 268 28.57 14.57 -34.99
N LEU A 269 27.26 14.35 -34.86
CA LEU A 269 26.56 14.42 -33.59
C LEU A 269 27.00 13.29 -32.64
N HIS A 270 27.36 13.67 -31.41
CA HIS A 270 27.80 12.77 -30.34
C HIS A 270 26.74 12.57 -29.27
N THR A 271 25.94 13.59 -28.98
CA THR A 271 24.90 13.57 -27.95
C THR A 271 23.59 14.10 -28.52
N LEU A 272 22.54 13.30 -28.41
CA LEU A 272 21.18 13.68 -28.79
C LEU A 272 20.23 13.37 -27.63
N ASN A 273 19.62 14.40 -27.07
CA ASN A 273 18.59 14.28 -26.04
C ASN A 273 17.23 14.66 -26.62
N LEU A 274 16.31 13.70 -26.60
CA LEU A 274 14.93 13.78 -27.09
C LEU A 274 13.91 13.40 -26.00
N SER A 275 14.31 13.43 -24.73
CA SER A 275 13.44 13.05 -23.62
C SER A 275 12.22 13.96 -23.46
N ASP A 276 11.22 13.54 -22.69
CA ASP A 276 10.04 14.34 -22.34
C ASP A 276 9.21 14.82 -23.56
N ASN A 277 9.29 14.11 -24.68
CA ASN A 277 8.48 14.35 -25.88
C ASN A 277 7.38 13.28 -25.99
N PHE A 278 6.52 13.35 -27.01
CA PHE A 278 5.41 12.39 -27.21
C PHE A 278 5.67 11.44 -28.39
N PHE A 279 6.93 11.08 -28.64
CA PHE A 279 7.26 10.22 -29.77
C PHE A 279 6.83 8.78 -29.51
N THR A 280 6.27 8.15 -30.54
CA THR A 280 5.80 6.75 -30.51
C THR A 280 6.76 5.76 -31.16
N ASP A 281 7.67 6.24 -32.01
CA ASP A 281 8.69 5.44 -32.68
C ASP A 281 9.99 6.26 -32.88
N ILE A 282 11.14 5.59 -32.96
CA ILE A 282 12.42 6.17 -33.39
C ILE A 282 12.64 5.76 -34.86
N PRO A 283 12.63 6.70 -35.82
CA PRO A 283 12.80 6.37 -37.23
C PRO A 283 14.20 5.84 -37.51
N SER A 284 14.30 4.92 -38.49
CA SER A 284 15.56 4.30 -38.95
C SER A 284 16.66 5.30 -39.27
N GLU A 285 16.28 6.49 -39.71
CA GLU A 285 17.16 7.56 -40.15
C GLU A 285 17.98 8.15 -38.97
N VAL A 286 17.48 8.11 -37.74
CA VAL A 286 18.28 8.44 -36.53
C VAL A 286 19.47 7.50 -36.40
N CYS A 287 19.33 6.26 -36.85
CA CYS A 287 20.38 5.25 -36.81
C CYS A 287 21.51 5.53 -37.84
N GLY A 288 21.31 6.52 -38.74
CA GLY A 288 22.35 7.06 -39.62
C GLY A 288 23.39 7.93 -38.91
N LEU A 289 23.12 8.38 -37.67
CA LEU A 289 24.04 9.18 -36.86
C LEU A 289 25.15 8.30 -36.24
N VAL A 290 25.97 7.68 -37.08
CA VAL A 290 26.90 6.61 -36.68
C VAL A 290 27.94 7.00 -35.64
N LYS A 291 28.22 8.30 -35.43
CA LYS A 291 29.15 8.82 -34.42
C LYS A 291 28.50 9.07 -33.05
N LEU A 292 27.20 8.84 -32.93
CA LEU A 292 26.45 9.06 -31.70
C LEU A 292 26.98 8.19 -30.57
N ARG A 293 27.24 8.82 -29.42
CA ARG A 293 27.73 8.18 -28.19
C ARG A 293 26.68 8.17 -27.09
N HIS A 294 25.85 9.20 -27.04
CA HIS A 294 24.79 9.34 -26.05
C HIS A 294 23.46 9.59 -26.75
N LEU A 295 22.52 8.68 -26.58
CA LEU A 295 21.14 8.81 -27.04
C LEU A 295 20.21 8.70 -25.84
N VAL A 296 19.47 9.77 -25.57
CA VAL A 296 18.53 9.86 -24.45
C VAL A 296 17.14 10.12 -25.00
N VAL A 297 16.21 9.19 -24.78
CA VAL A 297 14.82 9.24 -25.27
C VAL A 297 13.85 8.80 -24.15
N GLN A 298 14.15 9.22 -22.92
CA GLN A 298 13.33 8.93 -21.74
C GLN A 298 11.97 9.65 -21.80
N ARG A 299 10.94 9.19 -21.10
CA ARG A 299 9.65 9.91 -20.98
C ARG A 299 9.02 10.23 -22.33
N ASN A 300 8.93 9.21 -23.17
CA ASN A 300 8.23 9.27 -24.46
C ASN A 300 7.10 8.22 -24.47
N SER A 301 6.52 7.94 -25.63
CA SER A 301 5.46 6.95 -25.80
C SER A 301 5.89 5.82 -26.73
N LEU A 302 7.18 5.45 -26.69
CA LEU A 302 7.74 4.41 -27.56
C LEU A 302 7.12 3.05 -27.23
N LEU A 303 6.55 2.40 -28.24
CA LEU A 303 5.96 1.06 -28.11
C LEU A 303 6.97 -0.05 -28.50
N ARG A 304 7.91 0.27 -29.39
CA ARG A 304 8.91 -0.65 -29.93
C ARG A 304 10.18 0.09 -30.30
N LEU A 305 11.25 -0.67 -30.52
CA LEU A 305 12.50 -0.17 -31.09
C LEU A 305 12.75 -0.84 -32.45
N SER A 306 13.33 -0.09 -33.38
CA SER A 306 13.80 -0.64 -34.65
C SER A 306 15.13 -1.39 -34.44
N PRO A 307 15.32 -2.58 -35.06
CA PRO A 307 16.62 -3.28 -35.05
C PRO A 307 17.76 -2.43 -35.63
N GLU A 308 17.44 -1.42 -36.43
CA GLU A 308 18.45 -0.51 -37.00
C GLU A 308 19.18 0.32 -35.94
N LEU A 309 18.60 0.51 -34.75
CA LEU A 309 19.23 1.22 -33.63
C LEU A 309 20.62 0.66 -33.31
N TYR A 310 20.77 -0.66 -33.49
CA TYR A 310 22.02 -1.38 -33.26
C TYR A 310 23.11 -1.11 -34.32
N LYS A 311 22.84 -0.28 -35.34
CA LYS A 311 23.87 0.27 -36.24
C LYS A 311 24.77 1.32 -35.56
N LEU A 312 24.32 1.91 -34.45
CA LEU A 312 25.06 2.92 -33.67
C LEU A 312 26.21 2.32 -32.86
N ARG A 313 27.23 1.77 -33.53
CA ARG A 313 28.33 0.99 -32.89
C ARG A 313 29.21 1.77 -31.91
N TYR A 314 29.12 3.10 -31.91
CA TYR A 314 29.85 3.99 -31.02
C TYR A 314 29.06 4.41 -29.78
N LEU A 315 27.82 3.91 -29.64
CA LEU A 315 26.95 4.24 -28.52
C LEU A 315 27.55 3.72 -27.21
N GLN A 316 27.65 4.63 -26.24
CA GLN A 316 28.15 4.38 -24.88
C GLN A 316 27.04 4.50 -23.85
N HIS A 317 26.04 5.34 -24.11
CA HIS A 317 24.93 5.60 -23.22
C HIS A 317 23.61 5.59 -23.99
N LEU A 318 22.71 4.69 -23.63
CA LEU A 318 21.37 4.58 -24.16
C LEU A 318 20.36 4.65 -23.00
N GLU A 319 19.54 5.69 -23.00
CA GLU A 319 18.48 5.88 -21.99
C GLU A 319 17.11 5.89 -22.66
N LEU A 320 16.27 4.92 -22.28
CA LEU A 320 14.97 4.61 -22.85
C LEU A 320 13.90 4.41 -21.77
N GLY A 321 14.16 4.81 -20.53
CA GLY A 321 13.22 4.67 -19.43
C GLY A 321 11.94 5.50 -19.60
N GLU A 322 10.91 5.17 -18.82
CA GLU A 322 9.60 5.84 -18.85
C GLU A 322 8.99 5.86 -20.27
N ASN A 323 8.91 4.68 -20.88
CA ASN A 323 8.29 4.43 -22.18
C ASN A 323 7.30 3.25 -22.07
N PHE A 324 6.81 2.73 -23.20
CA PHE A 324 5.87 1.60 -23.24
C PHE A 324 6.45 0.39 -23.98
N LEU A 325 7.78 0.20 -23.93
CA LEU A 325 8.45 -0.89 -24.63
C LEU A 325 8.02 -2.25 -24.04
N GLU A 326 7.52 -3.14 -24.88
CA GLU A 326 7.14 -4.51 -24.49
C GLU A 326 8.27 -5.53 -24.72
N THR A 327 9.07 -5.30 -25.77
CA THR A 327 10.21 -6.18 -26.14
C THR A 327 11.37 -5.35 -26.70
N LEU A 328 12.57 -5.95 -26.70
CA LEU A 328 13.76 -5.39 -27.35
C LEU A 328 14.11 -6.24 -28.60
N PRO A 329 14.42 -5.61 -29.75
CA PRO A 329 14.77 -6.36 -30.96
C PRO A 329 16.09 -7.14 -30.82
N GLN A 330 16.27 -8.17 -31.65
CA GLN A 330 17.55 -8.85 -31.79
C GLN A 330 18.59 -7.94 -32.48
N GLY A 331 19.88 -8.15 -32.20
CA GLY A 331 21.01 -7.40 -32.75
C GLY A 331 21.81 -6.60 -31.73
N MET A 332 21.41 -6.59 -30.45
CA MET A 332 22.04 -5.76 -29.40
C MET A 332 23.54 -6.06 -29.22
N ARG A 333 23.99 -7.27 -29.56
CA ARG A 333 25.40 -7.69 -29.53
C ARG A 333 26.36 -6.76 -30.32
N SER A 334 25.86 -5.97 -31.27
CA SER A 334 26.70 -5.03 -32.04
C SER A 334 27.16 -3.80 -31.23
N LEU A 335 26.47 -3.44 -30.15
CA LEU A 335 26.73 -2.25 -29.32
C LEU A 335 27.87 -2.48 -28.33
N LYS A 336 29.03 -2.94 -28.82
CA LYS A 336 30.17 -3.36 -27.98
C LYS A 336 30.75 -2.27 -27.07
N ARG A 337 30.42 -1.00 -27.29
CA ARG A 337 30.91 0.13 -26.49
C ARG A 337 29.89 0.63 -25.47
N LEU A 338 28.73 -0.01 -25.38
CA LEU A 338 27.67 0.42 -24.47
C LEU A 338 28.12 0.19 -23.02
N GLU A 339 28.13 1.27 -22.24
CA GLU A 339 28.49 1.28 -20.82
C GLU A 339 27.25 1.47 -19.93
N TYR A 340 26.21 2.14 -20.46
CA TYR A 340 24.98 2.45 -19.75
C TYR A 340 23.75 2.11 -20.60
N LEU A 341 22.85 1.31 -20.05
CA LEU A 341 21.54 0.98 -20.62
C LEU A 341 20.44 1.22 -19.58
N GLY A 342 19.66 2.29 -19.78
CA GLY A 342 18.48 2.62 -18.97
C GLY A 342 17.18 2.20 -19.67
N LEU A 343 16.40 1.34 -19.02
CA LEU A 343 15.13 0.79 -19.49
C LEU A 343 14.07 0.77 -18.38
N CYS A 344 14.27 1.51 -17.29
CA CYS A 344 13.35 1.53 -16.15
C CYS A 344 11.97 2.07 -16.54
N GLN A 345 10.90 1.64 -15.88
CA GLN A 345 9.52 2.08 -16.15
C GLN A 345 9.10 1.84 -17.62
N ASN A 346 9.20 0.58 -18.06
CA ASN A 346 8.70 0.11 -19.35
C ASN A 346 7.70 -1.05 -19.12
N ARG A 347 7.38 -1.83 -20.16
CA ARG A 347 6.49 -2.99 -20.10
C ARG A 347 7.19 -4.29 -20.50
N LEU A 348 8.52 -4.35 -20.36
CA LEU A 348 9.33 -5.47 -20.81
C LEU A 348 8.97 -6.74 -20.05
N THR A 349 8.73 -7.84 -20.76
CA THR A 349 8.46 -9.17 -20.18
C THR A 349 9.68 -10.08 -20.16
N GLU A 350 10.61 -9.86 -21.08
CA GLU A 350 11.83 -10.65 -21.28
C GLU A 350 12.98 -9.78 -21.82
N LEU A 351 14.20 -10.30 -21.74
CA LEU A 351 15.42 -9.66 -22.24
C LEU A 351 16.07 -10.58 -23.29
N PRO A 352 16.63 -10.03 -24.38
CA PRO A 352 17.29 -10.86 -25.39
C PRO A 352 18.62 -11.40 -24.86
N ASP A 353 18.88 -12.70 -25.04
CA ASP A 353 20.15 -13.36 -24.65
C ASP A 353 21.39 -12.66 -25.23
N GLU A 354 21.24 -12.01 -26.38
CA GLU A 354 22.30 -11.27 -27.04
C GLU A 354 22.83 -10.07 -26.22
N MET A 355 22.03 -9.57 -25.26
CA MET A 355 22.43 -8.52 -24.32
C MET A 355 23.60 -8.98 -23.44
N CYS A 356 23.69 -10.29 -23.13
CA CYS A 356 24.77 -10.86 -22.31
C CYS A 356 26.17 -10.73 -22.96
N PHE A 357 26.26 -10.36 -24.25
CA PHE A 357 27.54 -10.13 -24.93
C PHE A 357 28.05 -8.67 -24.82
N LEU A 358 27.37 -7.80 -24.07
CA LEU A 358 27.78 -6.42 -23.83
C LEU A 358 28.86 -6.33 -22.74
N GLY A 359 30.06 -6.85 -23.00
CA GLY A 359 31.12 -6.99 -21.99
C GLY A 359 31.64 -5.69 -21.36
N HIS A 360 31.29 -4.51 -21.91
CA HIS A 360 31.63 -3.19 -21.35
C HIS A 360 30.49 -2.53 -20.57
N LEU A 361 29.33 -3.18 -20.46
CA LEU A 361 28.17 -2.64 -19.77
C LEU A 361 28.45 -2.56 -18.27
N LYS A 362 28.31 -1.37 -17.69
CA LYS A 362 28.52 -1.08 -16.26
C LYS A 362 27.20 -0.90 -15.52
N PHE A 363 26.23 -0.25 -16.17
CA PHE A 363 24.92 0.01 -15.60
C PHE A 363 23.82 -0.57 -16.49
N LEU A 364 22.95 -1.38 -15.88
CA LEU A 364 21.74 -1.90 -16.50
C LEU A 364 20.52 -1.58 -15.60
N GLY A 365 19.70 -0.64 -16.05
CA GLY A 365 18.47 -0.25 -15.37
C GLY A 365 17.24 -0.91 -15.99
N LEU A 366 16.54 -1.74 -15.23
CA LEU A 366 15.36 -2.52 -15.62
C LEU A 366 14.21 -2.39 -14.60
N GLY A 367 14.34 -1.49 -13.62
CA GLY A 367 13.33 -1.31 -12.58
C GLY A 367 11.94 -1.00 -13.13
N HIS A 368 10.87 -1.40 -12.44
CA HIS A 368 9.47 -1.18 -12.84
C HIS A 368 9.15 -1.69 -14.25
N ASN A 369 9.38 -2.99 -14.48
CA ASN A 369 9.00 -3.69 -15.71
C ASN A 369 8.12 -4.91 -15.37
N LYS A 370 7.91 -5.84 -16.32
CA LYS A 370 7.16 -7.08 -16.14
C LYS A 370 8.05 -8.32 -16.36
N ILE A 371 9.35 -8.20 -16.10
CA ILE A 371 10.33 -9.24 -16.40
C ILE A 371 10.11 -10.43 -15.46
N THR A 372 9.97 -11.62 -16.05
CA THR A 372 9.69 -12.86 -15.30
C THR A 372 10.96 -13.68 -15.00
N GLN A 373 11.97 -13.58 -15.87
CA GLN A 373 13.24 -14.29 -15.76
C GLN A 373 14.40 -13.45 -16.31
N LEU A 374 15.60 -13.66 -15.75
CA LEU A 374 16.85 -13.15 -16.29
C LEU A 374 17.51 -14.24 -17.18
N PRO A 375 18.23 -13.87 -18.25
CA PRO A 375 18.99 -14.84 -19.04
C PRO A 375 20.02 -15.58 -18.19
N GLU A 376 20.13 -16.90 -18.34
CA GLU A 376 21.11 -17.72 -17.60
C GLU A 376 22.55 -17.24 -17.80
N ASN A 377 22.84 -16.65 -18.96
CA ASN A 377 24.15 -16.16 -19.37
C ASN A 377 24.46 -14.73 -18.93
N ILE A 378 23.66 -14.13 -18.02
CA ILE A 378 23.90 -12.77 -17.50
C ILE A 378 25.29 -12.59 -16.87
N TYR A 379 25.90 -13.68 -16.39
CA TYR A 379 27.24 -13.70 -15.83
C TYR A 379 28.36 -13.32 -16.82
N HIS A 380 28.09 -13.23 -18.13
CA HIS A 380 29.05 -12.72 -19.12
C HIS A 380 29.25 -11.19 -19.08
N LEU A 381 28.41 -10.46 -18.34
CA LEU A 381 28.53 -9.00 -18.15
C LEU A 381 29.58 -8.68 -17.07
N GLU A 382 30.83 -9.08 -17.27
CA GLU A 382 31.91 -9.01 -16.26
C GLU A 382 32.22 -7.59 -15.76
N SER A 383 31.88 -6.55 -16.54
CA SER A 383 32.05 -5.14 -16.18
C SER A 383 30.87 -4.52 -15.43
N LEU A 384 29.81 -5.30 -15.15
CA LEU A 384 28.57 -4.79 -14.59
C LEU A 384 28.77 -4.41 -13.11
N THR A 385 28.61 -3.13 -12.81
CA THR A 385 28.72 -2.58 -11.45
C THR A 385 27.36 -2.35 -10.82
N THR A 386 26.30 -2.19 -11.63
CA THR A 386 24.95 -1.91 -11.16
C THR A 386 23.91 -2.58 -12.06
N LEU A 387 23.00 -3.33 -11.43
CA LEU A 387 21.84 -3.97 -12.03
C LEU A 387 20.61 -3.64 -11.19
N ASP A 388 19.81 -2.70 -11.67
CA ASP A 388 18.51 -2.38 -11.08
C ASP A 388 17.44 -3.21 -11.77
N ILE A 389 16.84 -4.19 -11.08
CA ILE A 389 15.71 -4.98 -11.58
C ILE A 389 14.53 -4.98 -10.60
N ASN A 390 14.42 -3.91 -9.83
CA ASN A 390 13.37 -3.74 -8.84
C ASN A 390 11.96 -3.71 -9.47
N HIS A 391 10.93 -4.03 -8.69
CA HIS A 391 9.54 -3.96 -9.16
C HIS A 391 9.30 -4.72 -10.48
N ASN A 392 9.71 -5.98 -10.52
CA ASN A 392 9.49 -6.90 -11.63
C ASN A 392 8.73 -8.15 -11.15
N GLN A 393 8.66 -9.19 -11.98
CA GLN A 393 7.96 -10.44 -11.70
C GLN A 393 8.92 -11.64 -11.57
N LEU A 394 10.18 -11.38 -11.19
CA LEU A 394 11.18 -12.42 -11.01
C LEU A 394 10.80 -13.36 -9.88
N ARG A 395 10.86 -14.66 -10.16
CA ARG A 395 10.70 -15.72 -9.16
C ARG A 395 12.04 -16.32 -8.73
N GLU A 396 13.04 -16.30 -9.60
CA GLU A 396 14.33 -16.93 -9.38
C GLU A 396 15.46 -16.06 -9.93
N VAL A 397 16.64 -16.17 -9.32
CA VAL A 397 17.88 -15.53 -9.76
C VAL A 397 18.83 -16.61 -10.30
N PRO A 398 19.45 -16.45 -11.49
CA PRO A 398 20.34 -17.46 -12.05
C PRO A 398 21.50 -17.83 -11.12
N LEU A 399 21.75 -19.13 -10.92
CA LEU A 399 22.80 -19.63 -9.98
C LEU A 399 24.20 -19.13 -10.31
N LEU A 400 24.50 -18.89 -11.60
CA LEU A 400 25.82 -18.44 -12.08
C LEU A 400 26.04 -16.93 -11.94
N MET A 401 25.04 -16.19 -11.47
CA MET A 401 25.14 -14.75 -11.26
C MET A 401 26.18 -14.40 -10.18
N ASP A 402 26.51 -15.36 -9.30
CA ASP A 402 27.59 -15.29 -8.31
C ASP A 402 28.97 -14.96 -8.88
N ARG A 403 29.17 -15.10 -10.20
CA ARG A 403 30.43 -14.80 -10.90
C ARG A 403 30.62 -13.32 -11.25
N LEU A 404 29.63 -12.47 -10.99
CA LEU A 404 29.72 -11.03 -11.27
C LEU A 404 30.43 -10.29 -10.13
N ASP A 405 31.73 -10.51 -9.97
CA ASP A 405 32.51 -9.98 -8.83
C ASP A 405 32.38 -8.45 -8.69
N GLN A 406 32.40 -7.70 -9.80
CA GLN A 406 32.24 -6.24 -9.78
C GLN A 406 30.86 -5.79 -9.29
N LEU A 407 29.82 -6.58 -9.53
CA LEU A 407 28.46 -6.27 -9.06
C LEU A 407 28.37 -6.45 -7.54
N ALA A 408 29.03 -7.49 -7.00
CA ALA A 408 29.14 -7.73 -5.57
C ALA A 408 29.97 -6.65 -4.87
N ASP A 409 31.13 -6.30 -5.41
CA ASP A 409 32.04 -5.29 -4.84
C ASP A 409 31.39 -3.89 -4.72
N ASN A 410 30.46 -3.56 -5.64
CA ASN A 410 29.76 -2.28 -5.65
C ASN A 410 28.38 -2.32 -4.96
N ASP A 411 27.99 -3.46 -4.40
CA ASP A 411 26.63 -3.70 -3.88
C ASP A 411 25.52 -3.23 -4.84
N GLY A 412 25.72 -3.52 -6.13
CA GLY A 412 24.94 -2.90 -7.20
C GLY A 412 23.72 -3.69 -7.66
N LEU A 413 23.40 -4.83 -7.03
CA LEU A 413 22.23 -5.64 -7.39
C LEU A 413 21.01 -5.15 -6.60
N HIS A 414 20.02 -4.62 -7.31
CA HIS A 414 18.76 -4.20 -6.69
C HIS A 414 17.61 -5.10 -7.18
N LEU A 415 17.05 -5.89 -6.26
CA LEU A 415 16.05 -6.93 -6.52
C LEU A 415 14.70 -6.72 -5.79
N HIS A 416 14.51 -5.60 -5.10
CA HIS A 416 13.36 -5.39 -4.23
C HIS A 416 12.04 -5.37 -5.01
N ASN A 417 10.95 -5.75 -4.34
CA ASN A 417 9.61 -5.83 -4.92
C ASN A 417 9.50 -6.80 -6.11
N ASN A 418 10.22 -7.92 -6.05
CA ASN A 418 10.03 -9.09 -6.89
C ASN A 418 9.46 -10.26 -6.06
N PRO A 419 8.59 -11.12 -6.62
CA PRO A 419 8.06 -12.30 -5.95
C PRO A 419 9.09 -13.46 -5.92
N LEU A 420 10.30 -13.19 -5.40
CA LEU A 420 11.41 -14.13 -5.36
C LEU A 420 11.12 -15.32 -4.44
N ARG A 421 11.30 -16.52 -4.99
CA ARG A 421 11.22 -17.81 -4.28
C ARG A 421 12.61 -18.33 -3.92
N SER A 422 13.58 -18.16 -4.81
CA SER A 422 14.96 -18.57 -4.61
C SER A 422 15.93 -17.61 -5.30
N PRO A 423 16.81 -16.90 -4.57
CA PRO A 423 16.86 -16.80 -3.11
C PRO A 423 15.59 -16.14 -2.55
N PHE A 424 15.23 -16.42 -1.29
CA PHE A 424 14.11 -15.74 -0.64
C PHE A 424 14.42 -14.25 -0.41
N GLN A 425 13.37 -13.45 -0.28
CA GLN A 425 13.46 -11.98 -0.34
C GLN A 425 14.46 -11.40 0.67
N GLU A 426 14.51 -11.94 1.89
CA GLU A 426 15.37 -11.43 2.94
C GLU A 426 16.87 -11.61 2.66
N ILE A 427 17.31 -12.64 1.93
CA ILE A 427 18.71 -12.74 1.47
C ILE A 427 19.00 -11.61 0.48
N SER A 428 18.04 -11.34 -0.40
CA SER A 428 18.17 -10.30 -1.43
C SER A 428 18.23 -8.89 -0.84
N GLU A 429 17.77 -8.71 0.41
CA GLU A 429 17.79 -7.44 1.14
C GLU A 429 19.07 -7.21 1.96
N GLN A 430 19.95 -8.23 2.11
CA GLN A 430 21.19 -8.11 2.89
C GLN A 430 22.38 -7.54 2.13
N GLY A 431 22.25 -7.40 0.81
CA GLY A 431 23.31 -6.96 -0.08
C GLY A 431 23.71 -8.05 -1.08
N THR A 432 24.39 -7.60 -2.12
CA THR A 432 24.74 -8.40 -3.31
C THR A 432 25.71 -9.52 -2.95
N THR A 433 26.70 -9.24 -2.11
CA THR A 433 27.75 -10.18 -1.71
C THR A 433 27.18 -11.39 -0.96
N GLN A 434 26.27 -11.16 -0.01
CA GLN A 434 25.63 -12.22 0.78
C GLN A 434 24.77 -13.12 -0.12
N LEU A 435 24.02 -12.52 -1.05
CA LEU A 435 23.24 -13.27 -2.02
C LEU A 435 24.15 -14.16 -2.88
N PHE A 436 25.31 -13.66 -3.32
CA PHE A 436 26.25 -14.43 -4.12
C PHE A 436 26.93 -15.55 -3.33
N GLU A 437 27.23 -15.35 -2.04
CA GLU A 437 27.71 -16.42 -1.18
C GLU A 437 26.68 -17.55 -1.02
N TYR A 438 25.40 -17.20 -0.87
CA TYR A 438 24.31 -18.17 -0.83
C TYR A 438 24.22 -18.97 -2.13
N LEU A 439 24.21 -18.30 -3.30
CA LEU A 439 24.19 -18.94 -4.62
C LEU A 439 25.41 -19.85 -4.82
N LYS A 440 26.60 -19.40 -4.41
CA LYS A 440 27.84 -20.17 -4.46
C LYS A 440 27.78 -21.41 -3.57
N GLY A 441 27.18 -21.30 -2.39
CA GLY A 441 26.95 -22.40 -1.45
C GLY A 441 26.07 -23.50 -2.05
N ILE A 442 24.97 -23.12 -2.69
CA ILE A 442 24.07 -24.04 -3.40
C ILE A 442 24.76 -24.69 -4.61
N ARG A 443 25.58 -23.93 -5.34
CA ARG A 443 26.25 -24.44 -6.56
C ARG A 443 27.36 -25.44 -6.24
N LEU A 444 28.16 -25.19 -5.18
CA LEU A 444 29.38 -25.96 -4.90
C LEU A 444 29.14 -27.25 -4.11
N LYS A 445 28.00 -27.38 -3.40
CA LYS A 445 27.66 -28.55 -2.59
C LYS A 445 26.28 -29.08 -2.98
N GLU A 446 26.09 -30.40 -2.98
CA GLU A 446 24.80 -31.00 -3.34
C GLU A 446 23.72 -30.56 -2.34
N ALA A 447 22.90 -29.57 -2.72
CA ALA A 447 21.88 -29.01 -1.85
C ALA A 447 20.95 -30.10 -1.29
N HIS A 448 20.69 -30.04 0.02
CA HIS A 448 19.67 -30.86 0.65
C HIS A 448 18.29 -30.31 0.30
N HIS A 449 17.56 -31.01 -0.56
CA HIS A 449 16.20 -30.67 -0.93
C HIS A 449 15.20 -31.31 0.05
N ARG A 450 14.28 -30.50 0.56
CA ARG A 450 13.13 -30.98 1.35
C ARG A 450 11.84 -30.53 0.69
N TRP A 451 10.90 -31.47 0.57
CA TRP A 451 9.59 -31.22 0.00
C TRP A 451 8.52 -31.27 1.08
N LYS A 452 7.48 -30.44 0.92
CA LYS A 452 6.37 -30.38 1.86
C LYS A 452 5.11 -30.97 1.22
N MET A 453 4.45 -31.88 1.94
CA MET A 453 3.18 -32.50 1.55
C MET A 453 2.16 -32.28 2.67
N ILE A 454 0.99 -31.76 2.32
CA ILE A 454 -0.08 -31.46 3.27
C ILE A 454 -1.30 -32.33 2.96
N MET A 455 -1.74 -33.14 3.93
CA MET A 455 -2.93 -33.99 3.80
C MET A 455 -4.12 -33.32 4.51
N ILE A 456 -5.21 -33.07 3.78
CA ILE A 456 -6.39 -32.37 4.28
C ILE A 456 -7.68 -33.07 3.84
N GLY A 457 -8.75 -32.91 4.63
CA GLY A 457 -10.07 -33.48 4.34
C GLY A 457 -10.88 -33.75 5.60
N ALA A 458 -12.15 -34.13 5.42
CA ALA A 458 -13.10 -34.34 6.52
C ALA A 458 -12.64 -35.36 7.58
N ALA A 459 -13.22 -35.30 8.78
CA ALA A 459 -12.98 -36.30 9.81
C ALA A 459 -13.36 -37.71 9.29
N LYS A 460 -12.53 -38.72 9.61
CA LYS A 460 -12.68 -40.10 9.13
C LYS A 460 -12.57 -40.30 7.60
N ALA A 461 -12.02 -39.34 6.86
CA ALA A 461 -11.77 -39.48 5.42
C ALA A 461 -10.68 -40.50 5.03
N GLY A 462 -9.96 -41.10 5.99
CA GLY A 462 -8.88 -42.08 5.71
C GLY A 462 -7.46 -41.50 5.59
N LYS A 463 -7.21 -40.26 6.05
CA LYS A 463 -5.89 -39.60 5.99
C LYS A 463 -4.78 -40.39 6.67
N THR A 464 -4.97 -40.74 7.95
CA THR A 464 -3.99 -41.48 8.75
C THR A 464 -3.72 -42.88 8.19
N SER A 465 -4.76 -43.57 7.70
CA SER A 465 -4.63 -44.88 7.04
C SER A 465 -3.84 -44.78 5.72
N LEU A 466 -4.10 -43.75 4.90
CA LEU A 466 -3.34 -43.49 3.69
C LEU A 466 -1.87 -43.17 3.99
N ARG A 467 -1.59 -42.34 5.00
CA ARG A 467 -0.23 -42.06 5.46
C ARG A 467 0.51 -43.33 5.89
N GLN A 468 -0.14 -44.18 6.70
CA GLN A 468 0.45 -45.46 7.12
C GLN A 468 0.72 -46.38 5.93
N ALA A 469 -0.19 -46.44 4.96
CA ALA A 469 -0.01 -47.20 3.73
C ALA A 469 1.19 -46.71 2.91
N LEU A 470 1.39 -45.38 2.81
CA LEU A 470 2.54 -44.77 2.11
C LEU A 470 3.88 -45.04 2.82
N MET A 471 3.92 -44.93 4.15
CA MET A 471 5.16 -45.00 4.93
C MET A 471 5.58 -46.41 5.32
N LEU A 472 4.61 -47.25 5.72
CA LEU A 472 4.85 -48.56 6.35
C LEU A 472 4.41 -49.73 5.45
N GLY A 473 3.78 -49.45 4.31
CA GLY A 473 3.25 -50.48 3.41
C GLY A 473 2.18 -51.35 4.08
N ARG A 474 1.41 -50.80 5.02
CA ARG A 474 0.29 -51.46 5.71
C ARG A 474 -0.78 -50.43 6.05
N SER A 475 -2.06 -50.82 6.02
CA SER A 475 -3.17 -49.94 6.37
C SER A 475 -3.91 -50.47 7.59
N LYS A 476 -3.88 -49.75 8.71
CA LYS A 476 -4.65 -50.10 9.91
C LYS A 476 -5.81 -49.12 10.08
N LEU A 477 -6.99 -49.65 10.43
CA LEU A 477 -8.11 -48.84 10.92
C LEU A 477 -7.72 -48.26 12.28
N THR A 478 -7.52 -46.94 12.33
CA THR A 478 -7.32 -46.20 13.59
C THR A 478 -8.57 -46.29 14.45
N ALA A 479 -8.42 -46.74 15.69
CA ALA A 479 -9.49 -46.74 16.68
C ALA A 479 -9.89 -45.30 17.05
N ASP A 480 -11.10 -45.10 17.57
CA ASP A 480 -11.65 -43.75 17.84
C ASP A 480 -10.84 -42.92 18.85
N ASN A 481 -9.99 -43.57 19.65
CA ASN A 481 -9.05 -42.99 20.61
C ASN A 481 -7.65 -42.65 20.03
N GLU A 482 -7.31 -43.11 18.81
CA GLU A 482 -6.03 -42.88 18.12
C GLU A 482 -6.15 -41.83 16.98
N ARG A 483 -7.22 -41.01 16.99
CA ARG A 483 -7.46 -40.01 15.93
C ARG A 483 -6.41 -38.91 15.97
N THR A 484 -5.99 -38.38 14.81
CA THR A 484 -5.09 -37.23 14.72
C THR A 484 -5.73 -35.96 15.31
N TRP A 485 -5.07 -35.37 16.29
CA TRP A 485 -5.48 -34.15 16.98
C TRP A 485 -4.75 -32.94 16.41
N VAL A 486 -5.49 -31.97 15.87
CA VAL A 486 -4.96 -30.75 15.22
C VAL A 486 -4.07 -31.05 14.00
N MET A 487 -2.84 -31.54 14.18
CA MET A 487 -1.89 -31.90 13.12
C MET A 487 -0.78 -32.83 13.63
N GLU A 488 -0.31 -33.78 12.82
CA GLU A 488 0.89 -34.61 13.07
C GLU A 488 1.90 -34.44 11.92
N ARG A 489 3.20 -34.53 12.23
CA ARG A 489 4.28 -34.43 11.23
C ARG A 489 5.04 -35.74 11.12
N HIS A 490 5.34 -36.13 9.89
CA HIS A 490 6.08 -37.35 9.59
C HIS A 490 7.10 -37.12 8.47
N LEU A 491 8.30 -37.68 8.63
CA LEU A 491 9.31 -37.69 7.58
C LEU A 491 9.18 -38.98 6.75
N TRP A 492 9.02 -38.81 5.44
CA TRP A 492 8.94 -39.90 4.47
C TRP A 492 10.09 -39.80 3.48
N GLU A 493 10.85 -40.89 3.33
CA GLU A 493 12.00 -41.00 2.43
C GLU A 493 11.79 -42.12 1.39
N PRO A 494 11.00 -41.87 0.33
CA PRO A 494 10.66 -42.91 -0.65
C PRO A 494 11.83 -43.30 -1.58
N GLU A 495 12.76 -42.39 -1.85
CA GLU A 495 13.95 -42.62 -2.69
C GLU A 495 15.19 -41.97 -2.08
N SER A 496 16.38 -42.41 -2.47
CA SER A 496 17.63 -41.76 -2.10
C SER A 496 17.60 -40.27 -2.51
N ARG A 497 17.79 -39.37 -1.54
CA ARG A 497 17.78 -37.89 -1.69
C ARG A 497 16.39 -37.24 -1.86
N LEU A 498 15.30 -37.99 -1.70
CA LEU A 498 13.94 -37.43 -1.67
C LEU A 498 13.40 -37.43 -0.25
N ARG A 499 13.46 -36.30 0.46
CA ARG A 499 12.93 -36.13 1.82
C ARG A 499 11.63 -35.35 1.80
N VAL A 500 10.54 -35.98 2.20
CA VAL A 500 9.20 -35.39 2.20
C VAL A 500 8.70 -35.24 3.62
N GLN A 501 8.34 -34.02 4.01
CA GLN A 501 7.65 -33.74 5.26
C GLN A 501 6.13 -33.81 5.02
N ILE A 502 5.50 -34.84 5.58
CA ILE A 502 4.04 -35.03 5.52
C ILE A 502 3.41 -34.38 6.75
N MET A 503 2.45 -33.48 6.52
CA MET A 503 1.59 -32.89 7.54
C MET A 503 0.19 -33.53 7.48
N ASP A 504 -0.20 -34.27 8.51
CA ASP A 504 -1.49 -34.95 8.62
C ASP A 504 -2.44 -34.12 9.52
N PHE A 505 -3.46 -33.49 8.94
CA PHE A 505 -4.36 -32.60 9.68
C PHE A 505 -5.58 -33.31 10.27
N GLY A 506 -6.03 -32.87 11.45
CA GLY A 506 -7.28 -33.31 12.05
C GLY A 506 -8.49 -32.77 11.28
N GLY A 507 -9.43 -33.65 10.88
CA GLY A 507 -10.57 -33.25 10.04
C GLY A 507 -11.74 -32.56 10.77
N HIS A 508 -11.62 -32.21 12.05
CA HIS A 508 -12.71 -31.62 12.85
C HIS A 508 -12.76 -30.09 12.68
N HIS A 509 -13.95 -29.49 12.65
CA HIS A 509 -14.14 -28.07 12.35
C HIS A 509 -13.42 -27.12 13.34
N ILE A 510 -13.34 -27.47 14.63
CA ILE A 510 -12.55 -26.75 15.64
C ILE A 510 -11.08 -26.57 15.23
N TYR A 511 -10.49 -27.52 14.51
CA TYR A 511 -9.09 -27.47 14.09
C TYR A 511 -8.85 -26.68 12.80
N GLN A 512 -9.91 -26.31 12.06
CA GLN A 512 -9.80 -25.43 10.89
C GLN A 512 -9.20 -24.06 11.27
N ALA A 513 -9.40 -23.64 12.53
CA ALA A 513 -8.78 -22.46 13.10
C ALA A 513 -7.25 -22.57 13.19
N ALA A 514 -6.64 -23.76 13.11
CA ALA A 514 -5.19 -23.93 13.06
C ALA A 514 -4.67 -24.28 11.66
N HIS A 515 -5.51 -24.87 10.78
CA HIS A 515 -5.11 -25.28 9.42
C HIS A 515 -4.52 -24.11 8.60
N HIS A 516 -5.09 -22.93 8.80
CA HIS A 516 -4.63 -21.71 8.13
C HIS A 516 -3.14 -21.44 8.40
N MET A 517 -2.61 -21.80 9.58
CA MET A 517 -1.23 -21.48 9.95
C MET A 517 -0.17 -22.23 9.13
N PHE A 518 -0.56 -23.30 8.44
CA PHE A 518 0.40 -24.26 7.87
C PHE A 518 0.24 -24.53 6.38
N LEU A 519 -0.90 -24.17 5.79
CA LEU A 519 -1.14 -24.20 4.34
C LEU A 519 -0.21 -23.20 3.63
N SER A 520 0.55 -23.69 2.65
CA SER A 520 1.56 -22.90 1.92
C SER A 520 1.54 -23.25 0.43
N PRO A 521 1.63 -22.28 -0.50
CA PRO A 521 1.58 -22.50 -1.95
C PRO A 521 2.68 -23.43 -2.48
N ASP A 522 3.80 -23.56 -1.78
CA ASP A 522 4.94 -24.39 -2.21
C ASP A 522 4.82 -25.87 -1.77
N ALA A 523 3.76 -26.21 -1.02
CA ALA A 523 3.47 -27.59 -0.63
C ALA A 523 2.62 -28.32 -1.69
N LEU A 524 2.83 -29.64 -1.80
CA LEU A 524 1.90 -30.53 -2.48
C LEU A 524 0.69 -30.79 -1.57
N HIS A 525 -0.49 -30.34 -1.98
CA HIS A 525 -1.72 -30.53 -1.19
C HIS A 525 -2.43 -31.80 -1.65
N VAL A 526 -2.74 -32.68 -0.71
CA VAL A 526 -3.46 -33.93 -0.94
C VAL A 526 -4.80 -33.86 -0.25
N LEU A 527 -5.86 -33.71 -1.05
CA LEU A 527 -7.24 -33.68 -0.58
C LEU A 527 -7.77 -35.12 -0.51
N VAL A 528 -8.07 -35.57 0.71
CA VAL A 528 -8.48 -36.95 1.00
C VAL A 528 -9.96 -36.97 1.39
N PHE A 529 -10.76 -37.81 0.73
CA PHE A 529 -12.18 -37.98 1.01
C PHE A 529 -12.61 -39.45 0.93
N ASP A 530 -13.72 -39.76 1.60
CA ASP A 530 -14.29 -41.11 1.67
C ASP A 530 -15.28 -41.32 0.51
N LEU A 531 -14.96 -42.23 -0.42
CA LEU A 531 -15.78 -42.49 -1.61
C LEU A 531 -17.12 -43.16 -1.30
N THR A 532 -17.23 -43.86 -0.17
CA THR A 532 -18.47 -44.55 0.20
C THR A 532 -19.57 -43.56 0.57
N LYS A 533 -19.17 -42.38 1.08
CA LYS A 533 -20.08 -41.30 1.49
C LYS A 533 -20.36 -40.28 0.40
N TYR A 534 -19.71 -40.41 -0.75
CA TYR A 534 -19.89 -39.45 -1.83
C TYR A 534 -21.26 -39.58 -2.50
N SER A 535 -21.93 -38.45 -2.64
CA SER A 535 -23.09 -38.21 -3.50
C SER A 535 -22.97 -36.80 -4.09
N THR A 536 -23.72 -36.51 -5.16
CA THR A 536 -23.76 -35.16 -5.77
C THR A 536 -24.13 -34.07 -4.75
N GLU A 537 -25.00 -34.40 -3.79
CA GLU A 537 -25.44 -33.47 -2.73
C GLU A 537 -24.36 -33.25 -1.65
N ALA A 538 -23.56 -34.28 -1.36
CA ALA A 538 -22.48 -34.23 -0.37
C ALA A 538 -21.17 -33.63 -0.91
N TYR A 539 -21.10 -33.29 -2.21
CA TYR A 539 -19.91 -32.77 -2.87
C TYR A 539 -19.35 -31.53 -2.16
N GLU A 540 -20.21 -30.58 -1.78
CA GLU A 540 -19.77 -29.33 -1.14
C GLU A 540 -19.06 -29.61 0.18
N ASP A 541 -19.63 -30.46 1.04
CA ASP A 541 -19.09 -30.73 2.38
C ASP A 541 -17.84 -31.61 2.35
N LEU A 542 -17.77 -32.57 1.41
CA LEU A 542 -16.66 -33.52 1.31
C LEU A 542 -15.46 -32.97 0.54
N ILE A 543 -15.72 -32.18 -0.51
CA ILE A 543 -14.71 -31.78 -1.50
C ILE A 543 -14.72 -30.26 -1.71
N GLY A 544 -15.87 -29.67 -2.05
CA GLY A 544 -16.01 -28.27 -2.46
C GLY A 544 -15.37 -27.28 -1.48
N HIS A 545 -15.85 -27.23 -0.23
CA HIS A 545 -15.35 -26.31 0.80
C HIS A 545 -13.85 -26.48 1.09
N TRP A 546 -13.33 -27.72 1.06
CA TRP A 546 -11.92 -27.97 1.30
C TRP A 546 -11.04 -27.54 0.13
N LEU A 547 -11.51 -27.77 -1.10
CA LEU A 547 -10.83 -27.32 -2.31
C LEU A 547 -10.77 -25.79 -2.37
N GLU A 548 -11.87 -25.12 -2.06
CA GLU A 548 -11.94 -23.66 -1.95
C GLU A 548 -10.99 -23.12 -0.87
N ALA A 549 -10.97 -23.74 0.31
CA ALA A 549 -10.08 -23.34 1.40
C ALA A 549 -8.58 -23.42 1.02
N ILE A 550 -8.19 -24.39 0.18
CA ILE A 550 -6.83 -24.49 -0.36
C ILE A 550 -6.62 -23.40 -1.42
N MET A 551 -7.52 -23.30 -2.39
CA MET A 551 -7.35 -22.41 -3.56
C MET A 551 -7.40 -20.93 -3.20
N ASP A 552 -8.22 -20.50 -2.23
CA ASP A 552 -8.31 -19.10 -1.82
C ASP A 552 -7.06 -18.61 -1.06
N ARG A 553 -6.33 -19.55 -0.44
CA ARG A 553 -5.16 -19.28 0.41
C ARG A 553 -3.84 -19.48 -0.32
N ALA A 554 -3.70 -20.61 -1.01
CA ALA A 554 -2.45 -21.07 -1.59
C ALA A 554 -2.46 -20.83 -3.11
N ALA A 555 -1.97 -19.65 -3.50
CA ALA A 555 -1.90 -19.26 -4.90
C ALA A 555 -1.01 -20.20 -5.73
N GLY A 556 -1.57 -20.78 -6.79
CA GLY A 556 -0.88 -21.76 -7.64
C GLY A 556 -0.61 -23.09 -6.94
N ALA A 557 -1.36 -23.44 -5.89
CA ALA A 557 -1.20 -24.69 -5.17
C ALA A 557 -1.32 -25.90 -6.10
N LYS A 558 -0.40 -26.85 -5.95
CA LYS A 558 -0.51 -28.16 -6.61
C LYS A 558 -1.39 -29.07 -5.76
N ILE A 559 -2.53 -29.48 -6.31
CA ILE A 559 -3.56 -30.25 -5.60
C ILE A 559 -3.70 -31.64 -6.22
N VAL A 560 -3.71 -32.66 -5.38
CA VAL A 560 -3.98 -34.06 -5.76
C VAL A 560 -5.19 -34.55 -4.97
N MET A 561 -6.19 -35.09 -5.67
CA MET A 561 -7.42 -35.60 -5.06
C MET A 561 -7.32 -37.12 -4.87
N VAL A 562 -7.68 -37.59 -3.69
CA VAL A 562 -7.62 -39.01 -3.31
C VAL A 562 -8.92 -39.45 -2.65
N GLY A 563 -9.62 -40.35 -3.32
CA GLY A 563 -10.77 -41.06 -2.78
C GLY A 563 -10.32 -42.37 -2.11
N THR A 564 -10.61 -42.49 -0.82
CA THR A 564 -10.28 -43.66 0.01
C THR A 564 -11.47 -44.63 0.11
N HIS A 565 -11.27 -45.80 0.74
CA HIS A 565 -12.30 -46.83 0.94
C HIS A 565 -12.87 -47.41 -0.37
N CYS A 566 -12.08 -47.40 -1.45
CA CYS A 566 -12.54 -47.92 -2.74
C CYS A 566 -12.82 -49.44 -2.70
N ASP A 567 -12.27 -50.16 -1.72
CA ASP A 567 -12.55 -51.58 -1.45
C ASP A 567 -14.00 -51.88 -1.10
N LEU A 568 -14.76 -50.87 -0.68
CA LEU A 568 -16.19 -50.98 -0.35
C LEU A 568 -17.10 -50.57 -1.52
N CYS A 569 -16.53 -50.18 -2.66
CA CYS A 569 -17.26 -49.76 -3.86
C CYS A 569 -17.06 -50.75 -5.02
N THR A 570 -18.03 -50.83 -5.95
CA THR A 570 -17.84 -51.58 -7.20
C THR A 570 -17.00 -50.77 -8.19
N LYS A 571 -16.43 -51.43 -9.21
CA LYS A 571 -15.60 -50.74 -10.22
C LYS A 571 -16.41 -49.72 -11.02
N GLU A 572 -17.66 -50.04 -11.31
CA GLU A 572 -18.60 -49.16 -12.02
C GLU A 572 -18.95 -47.92 -11.16
N ASP A 573 -19.24 -48.11 -9.86
CA ASP A 573 -19.54 -47.03 -8.92
C ASP A 573 -18.35 -46.07 -8.75
N ILE A 574 -17.13 -46.61 -8.65
CA ILE A 574 -15.91 -45.80 -8.59
C ILE A 574 -15.77 -44.92 -9.83
N GLN A 575 -15.98 -45.48 -11.02
CA GLN A 575 -15.81 -44.72 -12.26
C GLN A 575 -16.86 -43.62 -12.40
N GLU A 576 -18.13 -43.91 -12.09
CA GLU A 576 -19.22 -42.92 -12.11
C GLU A 576 -18.95 -41.75 -11.14
N LYS A 577 -18.55 -42.07 -9.90
CA LYS A 577 -18.21 -41.06 -8.89
C LYS A 577 -17.02 -40.20 -9.31
N ARG A 578 -15.96 -40.79 -9.88
CA ARG A 578 -14.78 -40.03 -10.36
C ARG A 578 -15.16 -39.03 -11.46
N GLU A 579 -15.95 -39.46 -12.42
CA GLU A 579 -16.40 -38.59 -13.52
C GLU A 579 -17.30 -37.46 -13.02
N ASP A 580 -18.19 -37.75 -12.08
CA ASP A 580 -19.08 -36.74 -11.49
C ASP A 580 -18.30 -35.70 -10.67
N ILE A 581 -17.37 -36.14 -9.81
CA ILE A 581 -16.49 -35.23 -9.04
C ILE A 581 -15.72 -34.31 -9.98
N LEU A 582 -15.05 -34.86 -11.01
CA LEU A 582 -14.27 -34.06 -11.96
C LEU A 582 -15.16 -33.08 -12.75
N ARG A 583 -16.39 -33.47 -13.07
CA ARG A 583 -17.37 -32.60 -13.73
C ARG A 583 -17.74 -31.41 -12.84
N LEU A 584 -18.01 -31.64 -11.56
CA LEU A 584 -18.37 -30.59 -10.59
C LEU A 584 -17.19 -29.65 -10.32
N VAL A 585 -15.99 -30.19 -10.08
CA VAL A 585 -14.78 -29.39 -9.86
C VAL A 585 -14.48 -28.48 -11.06
N ARG A 586 -14.53 -29.03 -12.29
CA ARG A 586 -14.32 -28.23 -13.51
C ARG A 586 -15.40 -27.16 -13.69
N ARG A 587 -16.66 -27.48 -13.35
CA ARG A 587 -17.78 -26.55 -13.45
C ARG A 587 -17.59 -25.37 -12.50
N ASP A 588 -17.24 -25.62 -11.24
CA ASP A 588 -17.11 -24.56 -10.23
C ASP A 588 -15.91 -23.66 -10.51
N GLU A 589 -14.78 -24.25 -10.94
CA GLU A 589 -13.61 -23.49 -11.37
C GLU A 589 -13.90 -22.63 -12.60
N SER A 590 -14.56 -23.21 -13.61
CA SER A 590 -14.91 -22.49 -14.85
C SER A 590 -15.86 -21.34 -14.59
N ARG A 591 -16.84 -21.52 -13.68
CA ARG A 591 -17.76 -20.45 -13.26
C ARG A 591 -16.99 -19.29 -12.65
N LYS A 592 -16.13 -19.55 -11.66
CA LYS A 592 -15.32 -18.53 -10.99
C LYS A 592 -14.37 -17.81 -11.94
N ARG A 593 -13.69 -18.56 -12.81
CA ARG A 593 -12.80 -18.00 -13.84
C ARG A 593 -13.56 -17.08 -14.78
N HIS A 594 -14.72 -17.52 -15.26
CA HIS A 594 -15.56 -16.74 -16.15
C HIS A 594 -16.09 -15.46 -15.48
N ASP A 595 -16.44 -15.50 -14.20
CA ASP A 595 -16.91 -14.33 -13.47
C ASP A 595 -15.81 -13.27 -13.30
N ILE A 596 -14.58 -13.68 -12.98
CA ILE A 596 -13.41 -12.79 -12.94
C ILE A 596 -13.12 -12.20 -14.33
N GLU A 597 -13.08 -13.04 -15.36
CA GLU A 597 -12.84 -12.58 -16.74
C GLU A 597 -13.92 -11.62 -17.24
N ARG A 598 -15.19 -11.85 -16.86
CA ARG A 598 -16.31 -10.96 -17.19
C ARG A 598 -16.11 -9.59 -16.55
N GLU A 599 -15.65 -9.55 -15.30
CA GLU A 599 -15.37 -8.30 -14.59
C GLU A 599 -14.16 -7.56 -15.18
N ILE A 600 -13.08 -8.28 -15.50
CA ILE A 600 -11.92 -7.75 -16.24
C ILE A 600 -12.36 -7.13 -17.58
N ARG A 601 -13.22 -7.82 -18.35
CA ARG A 601 -13.74 -7.29 -19.62
C ARG A 601 -14.55 -6.01 -19.43
N LYS A 602 -15.40 -5.96 -18.39
CA LYS A 602 -16.16 -4.74 -18.05
C LYS A 602 -15.23 -3.57 -17.74
N ILE A 603 -14.26 -3.77 -16.85
CA ILE A 603 -13.30 -2.75 -16.44
C ILE A 603 -12.45 -2.26 -17.62
N ARG A 604 -11.94 -3.16 -18.46
CA ARG A 604 -11.20 -2.79 -19.68
C ARG A 604 -12.06 -1.97 -20.65
N SER A 605 -13.32 -2.39 -20.86
CA SER A 605 -14.24 -1.64 -21.72
C SER A 605 -14.58 -0.25 -21.17
N GLU A 606 -14.54 -0.04 -19.85
CA GLU A 606 -14.72 1.27 -19.22
C GLU A 606 -13.44 2.14 -19.35
N LEU A 607 -12.26 1.53 -19.22
CA LEU A 607 -10.96 2.18 -19.46
C LEU A 607 -10.75 2.63 -20.92
N ASP A 608 -11.35 1.93 -21.88
CA ASP A 608 -11.24 2.22 -23.32
C ASP A 608 -12.22 3.31 -23.81
N ARG A 609 -13.18 3.76 -23.00
CA ARG A 609 -14.13 4.82 -23.40
C ARG A 609 -13.43 6.19 -23.47
N PRO A 610 -13.65 7.00 -24.52
CA PRO A 610 -13.08 8.36 -24.60
C PRO A 610 -13.66 9.29 -23.52
N GLU A 611 -14.91 9.06 -23.10
CA GLU A 611 -15.63 9.84 -22.06
C GLU A 611 -15.08 9.63 -20.63
N THR A 612 -14.37 8.53 -20.36
CA THR A 612 -13.64 8.35 -19.08
C THR A 612 -12.35 9.19 -19.02
N ARG A 613 -11.92 9.77 -20.14
CA ARG A 613 -10.85 10.78 -20.21
C ARG A 613 -11.38 12.21 -20.30
N GLU A 614 -12.58 12.41 -20.83
CA GLU A 614 -13.23 13.71 -20.96
C GLU A 614 -14.71 13.65 -20.54
N VAL A 615 -14.98 14.13 -19.32
CA VAL A 615 -16.27 14.63 -18.81
C VAL A 615 -17.40 13.61 -18.55
N SER A 616 -17.52 13.21 -17.28
CA SER A 616 -18.82 13.22 -16.57
C SER A 616 -18.63 13.30 -15.04
N GLY A 617 -18.91 14.45 -14.45
CA GLY A 617 -19.14 14.59 -13.00
C GLY A 617 -17.96 14.30 -12.08
N GLY A 618 -16.99 15.22 -12.01
CA GLY A 618 -16.38 15.56 -10.72
C GLY A 618 -14.91 15.18 -10.49
N ILE A 619 -14.43 13.96 -10.75
CA ILE A 619 -13.05 13.59 -10.34
C ILE A 619 -12.39 12.54 -11.29
N PRO A 620 -11.66 12.96 -12.33
CA PRO A 620 -11.09 12.05 -13.36
C PRO A 620 -9.85 11.26 -12.93
N GLU A 621 -8.96 11.82 -12.09
CA GLU A 621 -7.64 11.20 -11.81
C GLU A 621 -7.73 9.96 -10.89
N ILE A 622 -8.79 9.87 -10.08
CA ILE A 622 -9.01 8.78 -9.12
C ILE A 622 -9.67 7.56 -9.79
N GLY A 623 -10.55 7.77 -10.78
CA GLY A 623 -11.32 6.70 -11.42
C GLY A 623 -10.48 5.75 -12.28
N VAL A 624 -9.55 6.29 -13.08
CA VAL A 624 -8.67 5.46 -13.93
C VAL A 624 -7.69 4.67 -13.08
N GLY A 625 -7.04 5.30 -12.10
CA GLY A 625 -6.13 4.62 -11.17
C GLY A 625 -6.80 3.48 -10.41
N ARG A 626 -8.01 3.72 -9.89
CA ARG A 626 -8.86 2.71 -9.23
C ARG A 626 -9.18 1.53 -10.12
N LEU A 627 -9.66 1.79 -11.35
CA LEU A 627 -10.01 0.74 -12.29
C LEU A 627 -8.76 -0.07 -12.68
N GLN A 628 -7.61 0.58 -12.81
CA GLN A 628 -6.33 -0.06 -13.11
C GLN A 628 -5.83 -0.95 -11.97
N GLU A 629 -5.97 -0.51 -10.72
CA GLU A 629 -5.57 -1.29 -9.55
C GLU A 629 -6.49 -2.49 -9.32
N LYS A 630 -7.80 -2.29 -9.46
CA LYS A 630 -8.78 -3.39 -9.46
C LYS A 630 -8.52 -4.39 -10.59
N LEU A 631 -8.19 -3.89 -11.79
CA LEU A 631 -7.79 -4.72 -12.93
C LEU A 631 -6.53 -5.54 -12.61
N ASN A 632 -5.48 -4.90 -12.09
CA ASN A 632 -4.23 -5.58 -11.70
C ASN A 632 -4.49 -6.67 -10.65
N ARG A 633 -5.35 -6.42 -9.67
CA ARG A 633 -5.74 -7.41 -8.65
C ARG A 633 -6.47 -8.60 -9.27
N LEU A 634 -7.47 -8.35 -10.11
CA LEU A 634 -8.24 -9.41 -10.77
C LEU A 634 -7.37 -10.22 -11.76
N GLU A 635 -6.49 -9.56 -12.51
CA GLU A 635 -5.52 -10.22 -13.39
C GLU A 635 -4.52 -11.07 -12.60
N LYS A 636 -4.01 -10.55 -11.47
CA LYS A 636 -3.16 -11.32 -10.55
C LYS A 636 -3.90 -12.54 -10.01
N MET A 637 -5.15 -12.38 -9.60
CA MET A 637 -5.98 -13.50 -9.14
C MET A 637 -6.13 -14.56 -10.24
N LEU A 638 -6.44 -14.15 -11.47
CA LEU A 638 -6.59 -15.05 -12.62
C LEU A 638 -5.31 -15.81 -12.95
N ASN A 639 -4.17 -15.11 -12.98
CA ASN A 639 -2.86 -15.68 -13.32
C ASN A 639 -2.29 -16.58 -12.22
N SER A 640 -2.81 -16.45 -10.99
CA SER A 640 -2.31 -17.18 -9.82
C SER A 640 -3.26 -18.28 -9.35
N ARG A 641 -4.36 -18.56 -10.06
CA ARG A 641 -5.25 -19.69 -9.71
C ARG A 641 -4.51 -21.01 -9.90
N SER A 642 -4.82 -21.96 -9.03
CA SER A 642 -4.30 -23.32 -9.09
C SER A 642 -4.80 -24.07 -10.33
N GLU A 643 -4.00 -25.01 -10.80
CA GLU A 643 -4.43 -25.94 -11.84
C GLU A 643 -5.57 -26.83 -11.31
N VAL A 644 -6.58 -27.06 -12.16
CA VAL A 644 -7.65 -28.02 -11.83
C VAL A 644 -7.03 -29.41 -11.74
N PRO A 645 -7.29 -30.20 -10.69
CA PRO A 645 -6.77 -31.55 -10.61
C PRO A 645 -7.22 -32.37 -11.84
N ASP A 646 -6.26 -33.01 -12.50
CA ASP A 646 -6.49 -33.74 -13.75
C ASP A 646 -7.32 -35.02 -13.54
N ASP A 647 -7.19 -35.62 -12.36
CA ASP A 647 -7.77 -36.93 -12.01
C ASP A 647 -8.06 -37.04 -10.50
N VAL A 648 -8.92 -37.99 -10.14
CA VAL A 648 -9.19 -38.45 -8.76
C VAL A 648 -8.57 -39.83 -8.60
N HIS A 649 -7.53 -39.94 -7.76
CA HIS A 649 -6.89 -41.22 -7.46
C HIS A 649 -7.70 -42.00 -6.42
N VAL A 650 -7.74 -43.32 -6.60
CA VAL A 650 -8.52 -44.22 -5.76
C VAL A 650 -7.58 -45.16 -5.02
N VAL A 651 -7.73 -45.24 -3.71
CA VAL A 651 -6.90 -46.08 -2.84
C VAL A 651 -7.77 -46.89 -1.88
N SER A 652 -7.34 -48.12 -1.64
CA SER A 652 -7.97 -48.96 -0.61
C SER A 652 -7.36 -48.67 0.76
N CYS A 653 -8.23 -48.66 1.77
CA CYS A 653 -7.83 -48.60 3.18
C CYS A 653 -7.67 -49.99 3.82
N ALA A 654 -7.86 -51.07 3.05
CA ALA A 654 -7.66 -52.44 3.51
C ALA A 654 -6.20 -52.89 3.30
N ASP A 655 -5.81 -54.00 3.93
CA ASP A 655 -4.46 -54.60 3.80
C ASP A 655 -4.10 -55.04 2.36
N ASN A 656 -5.05 -54.97 1.42
CA ASN A 656 -4.81 -55.27 0.01
C ASN A 656 -4.00 -54.17 -0.71
N LEU A 657 -3.87 -52.97 -0.11
CA LEU A 657 -3.11 -51.81 -0.60
C LEU A 657 -3.40 -51.42 -2.06
N TYR A 658 -4.59 -51.73 -2.55
CA TYR A 658 -4.98 -51.46 -3.93
C TYR A 658 -4.86 -49.95 -4.23
N GLY A 659 -4.20 -49.61 -5.35
CA GLY A 659 -4.01 -48.22 -5.81
C GLY A 659 -2.89 -47.43 -5.10
N VAL A 660 -2.35 -47.92 -3.97
CA VAL A 660 -1.33 -47.18 -3.18
C VAL A 660 0.01 -47.08 -3.92
N SER A 661 0.46 -48.14 -4.61
CA SER A 661 1.74 -48.13 -5.36
C SER A 661 1.72 -47.14 -6.54
N ASP A 662 0.61 -47.09 -7.27
CA ASP A 662 0.43 -46.17 -8.39
C ASP A 662 0.39 -44.73 -7.89
N PHE A 663 -0.29 -44.50 -6.76
CA PHE A 663 -0.34 -43.22 -6.08
C PHE A 663 1.04 -42.76 -5.57
N CYS A 664 1.85 -43.65 -4.98
CA CYS A 664 3.24 -43.34 -4.60
C CYS A 664 4.07 -42.85 -5.79
N SER A 665 3.98 -43.57 -6.92
CA SER A 665 4.74 -43.24 -8.14
C SER A 665 4.36 -41.86 -8.70
N LEU A 666 3.06 -41.55 -8.68
CA LEU A 666 2.54 -40.22 -9.03
C LEU A 666 3.07 -39.13 -8.09
N LEU A 667 3.01 -39.35 -6.77
CA LEU A 667 3.48 -38.39 -5.78
C LEU A 667 4.96 -38.06 -6.00
N ILE A 668 5.81 -39.06 -6.20
CA ILE A 668 7.24 -38.87 -6.47
C ILE A 668 7.45 -38.02 -7.74
N GLY A 669 6.73 -38.33 -8.83
CA GLY A 669 6.79 -37.55 -10.07
C GLY A 669 6.37 -36.09 -9.88
N ARG A 670 5.26 -35.86 -9.16
CA ARG A 670 4.75 -34.51 -8.86
C ARG A 670 5.69 -33.74 -7.92
N LEU A 671 6.26 -34.38 -6.90
CA LEU A 671 7.23 -33.77 -5.98
C LEU A 671 8.50 -33.34 -6.72
N LYS A 672 9.05 -34.16 -7.62
CA LYS A 672 10.21 -33.79 -8.46
C LYS A 672 9.95 -32.58 -9.36
N SER A 673 8.70 -32.31 -9.73
CA SER A 673 8.30 -31.11 -10.49
C SER A 673 8.17 -29.83 -9.64
N VAL A 674 8.13 -29.96 -8.31
CA VAL A 674 8.07 -28.80 -7.40
C VAL A 674 9.50 -28.33 -7.16
N PRO A 675 9.82 -27.05 -7.42
CA PRO A 675 11.14 -26.51 -7.09
C PRO A 675 11.36 -26.66 -5.58
N ALA A 676 12.39 -27.41 -5.21
CA ALA A 676 12.72 -27.64 -3.82
C ALA A 676 13.50 -26.47 -3.25
N SER A 677 13.24 -26.11 -1.99
CA SER A 677 14.07 -25.16 -1.27
C SER A 677 15.44 -25.79 -1.01
N GLY A 678 16.47 -25.24 -1.66
CA GLY A 678 17.85 -25.66 -1.43
C GLY A 678 18.35 -25.13 -0.09
N LEU A 679 18.73 -26.04 0.82
CA LEU A 679 19.41 -25.69 2.06
C LEU A 679 20.92 -25.85 1.87
N PRO A 680 21.72 -24.80 2.15
CA PRO A 680 23.16 -24.97 2.28
C PRO A 680 23.50 -25.97 3.40
N ASP A 681 24.53 -26.80 3.20
CA ASP A 681 24.90 -27.88 4.13
C ASP A 681 25.04 -27.43 5.60
N HIS A 682 25.64 -26.27 5.83
CA HIS A 682 25.85 -25.76 7.19
C HIS A 682 24.53 -25.33 7.86
N TRP A 683 23.55 -24.83 7.10
CA TRP A 683 22.21 -24.55 7.63
C TRP A 683 21.48 -25.85 7.94
N PHE A 684 21.70 -26.85 7.09
CA PHE A 684 21.16 -28.18 7.28
C PHE A 684 21.73 -28.87 8.53
N THR A 685 23.06 -28.85 8.72
CA THR A 685 23.72 -29.38 9.93
C THR A 685 23.25 -28.64 11.19
N PHE A 686 23.13 -27.31 11.12
CA PHE A 686 22.56 -26.51 12.22
C PHE A 686 21.13 -26.96 12.56
N LEU A 687 20.27 -27.13 11.57
CA LEU A 687 18.91 -27.61 11.76
C LEU A 687 18.87 -29.01 12.41
N GLU A 688 19.72 -29.95 11.96
CA GLU A 688 19.80 -31.28 12.58
C GLU A 688 20.28 -31.22 14.03
N GLN A 689 21.26 -30.39 14.36
CA GLN A 689 21.73 -30.25 15.74
C GLN A 689 20.65 -29.69 16.67
N ILE A 690 19.95 -28.63 16.26
CA ILE A 690 18.87 -28.07 17.10
C ILE A 690 17.68 -29.03 17.21
N GLN A 691 17.38 -29.83 16.18
CA GLN A 691 16.28 -30.80 16.21
C GLN A 691 16.54 -31.99 17.15
N GLN A 692 17.80 -32.30 17.48
CA GLN A 692 18.17 -33.36 18.41
C GLN A 692 18.03 -32.97 19.89
N VAL A 693 17.91 -31.67 20.19
CA VAL A 693 17.71 -31.16 21.56
C VAL A 693 16.42 -31.74 22.14
N PRO A 694 16.41 -32.34 23.36
CA PRO A 694 15.22 -33.00 23.90
C PRO A 694 14.09 -32.02 24.24
N GLU A 695 14.41 -30.80 24.67
CA GLU A 695 13.46 -29.75 24.97
C GLU A 695 12.52 -29.45 23.78
N ARG A 696 11.32 -28.93 24.07
CA ARG A 696 10.31 -28.58 23.05
C ARG A 696 10.60 -27.23 22.36
N VAL A 697 11.31 -26.35 23.06
CA VAL A 697 11.71 -25.01 22.60
C VAL A 697 13.14 -24.72 23.09
N ILE A 698 13.86 -23.85 22.40
CA ILE A 698 15.20 -23.38 22.82
C ILE A 698 15.23 -21.86 22.85
N SER A 699 16.09 -21.27 23.68
CA SER A 699 16.30 -19.81 23.65
C SER A 699 17.13 -19.39 22.43
N PHE A 700 17.00 -18.13 22.03
CA PHE A 700 17.82 -17.55 20.96
C PHE A 700 19.32 -17.63 21.30
N GLU A 701 19.68 -17.49 22.58
CA GLU A 701 21.07 -17.65 23.06
C GLU A 701 21.58 -19.08 22.89
N GLN A 702 20.75 -20.08 23.20
CA GLN A 702 21.08 -21.49 22.96
C GLN A 702 21.26 -21.76 21.46
N ALA A 703 20.33 -21.29 20.62
CA ALA A 703 20.44 -21.39 19.17
C ALA A 703 21.74 -20.74 18.64
N MET A 704 22.14 -19.61 19.23
CA MET A 704 23.40 -18.94 18.88
C MET A 704 24.64 -19.78 19.20
N ILE A 705 24.63 -20.53 20.30
CA ILE A 705 25.75 -21.43 20.65
C ILE A 705 25.89 -22.53 19.60
N TYR A 706 24.79 -23.21 19.24
CA TYR A 706 24.81 -24.23 18.19
C TYR A 706 25.27 -23.66 16.85
N PHE A 707 24.76 -22.48 16.47
CA PHE A 707 25.17 -21.80 15.24
C PHE A 707 26.67 -21.51 15.21
N LYS A 708 27.23 -20.95 16.30
CA LYS A 708 28.67 -20.67 16.41
C LYS A 708 29.52 -21.94 16.29
N ASN A 709 29.07 -23.07 16.84
CA ASN A 709 29.77 -24.35 16.74
C ASN A 709 29.79 -24.87 15.29
N VAL A 710 28.65 -24.87 14.60
CA VAL A 710 28.56 -25.31 13.20
C VAL A 710 29.40 -24.44 12.26
N MET A 711 29.42 -23.13 12.50
CA MET A 711 30.26 -22.20 11.72
C MET A 711 31.75 -22.43 11.98
N ALA A 712 32.15 -22.80 13.21
CA ALA A 712 33.54 -23.13 13.53
C ALA A 712 33.99 -24.44 12.86
N GLU A 713 33.14 -25.47 12.82
CA GLU A 713 33.44 -26.77 12.21
C GLU A 713 33.54 -26.70 10.68
N SER A 714 32.69 -25.88 10.03
CA SER A 714 32.59 -25.79 8.57
C SER A 714 33.72 -25.00 7.90
N HIS A 715 34.68 -24.44 8.66
CA HIS A 715 35.79 -23.60 8.17
C HIS A 715 35.37 -22.41 7.29
N GLN A 716 34.07 -22.05 7.29
CA GLN A 716 33.58 -20.85 6.62
C GLN A 716 33.91 -19.66 7.51
N SER A 717 34.60 -18.66 6.95
CA SER A 717 34.88 -17.45 7.69
C SER A 717 33.58 -16.76 8.06
N MET A 718 33.39 -16.46 9.36
CA MET A 718 32.37 -15.50 9.81
C MET A 718 32.45 -14.14 9.07
N MET A 719 33.59 -13.85 8.42
CA MET A 719 33.83 -12.66 7.60
C MET A 719 33.08 -12.62 6.25
N GLY A 720 32.61 -13.75 5.71
CA GLY A 720 31.86 -13.76 4.43
C GLY A 720 30.44 -13.20 4.55
N MET A 721 29.82 -13.42 5.72
CA MET A 721 28.44 -13.04 6.01
C MET A 721 28.27 -11.58 6.46
N GLY A 722 29.22 -10.68 6.16
CA GLY A 722 29.10 -9.21 6.19
C GLY A 722 28.46 -8.53 7.42
N GLY A 723 28.24 -9.24 8.53
CA GLY A 723 27.34 -8.85 9.59
C GLY A 723 27.61 -9.61 10.88
N SER A 724 27.00 -9.17 11.98
CA SER A 724 27.17 -9.84 13.27
C SER A 724 26.58 -11.27 13.23
N PRO A 725 27.13 -12.21 14.02
CA PRO A 725 26.59 -13.58 14.11
C PRO A 725 25.09 -13.62 14.41
N GLU A 726 24.59 -12.63 15.14
CA GLU A 726 23.17 -12.42 15.44
C GLU A 726 22.35 -12.23 14.17
N ARG A 727 22.74 -11.29 13.30
CA ARG A 727 22.00 -11.05 12.03
C ARG A 727 22.00 -12.27 11.11
N SER A 728 23.12 -12.99 11.09
CA SER A 728 23.27 -14.24 10.34
C SER A 728 22.30 -15.31 10.85
N LEU A 729 22.22 -15.51 12.17
CA LEU A 729 21.27 -16.45 12.75
C LEU A 729 19.83 -16.00 12.50
N GLU A 730 19.50 -14.73 12.69
CA GLU A 730 18.15 -14.21 12.45
C GLU A 730 17.69 -14.49 11.01
N MET A 731 18.57 -14.35 10.03
CA MET A 731 18.29 -14.70 8.64
C MET A 731 17.99 -16.18 8.45
N ILE A 732 18.84 -17.05 9.01
CA ILE A 732 18.66 -18.51 8.93
C ILE A 732 17.35 -18.91 9.60
N LEU A 733 17.05 -18.33 10.77
CA LEU A 733 15.80 -18.61 11.49
C LEU A 733 14.58 -18.10 10.72
N LYS A 734 14.63 -16.91 10.09
CA LYS A 734 13.55 -16.43 9.20
C LYS A 734 13.34 -17.35 8.02
N TYR A 735 14.41 -17.84 7.41
CA TYR A 735 14.31 -18.82 6.33
C TYR A 735 13.63 -20.09 6.78
N LEU A 736 14.17 -20.72 7.84
CA LEU A 736 13.63 -21.96 8.39
C LEU A 736 12.19 -21.77 8.89
N HIS A 737 11.84 -20.56 9.33
CA HIS A 737 10.46 -20.19 9.65
C HIS A 737 9.57 -20.13 8.40
N SER A 738 10.04 -19.47 7.33
CA SER A 738 9.32 -19.37 6.06
C SER A 738 9.09 -20.72 5.38
N THR A 739 10.05 -21.65 5.51
CA THR A 739 9.92 -23.04 5.02
C THR A 739 9.08 -23.91 5.95
N GLY A 740 8.77 -23.45 7.16
CA GLY A 740 7.98 -24.17 8.17
C GLY A 740 8.75 -25.29 8.88
N GLU A 741 10.09 -25.29 8.78
CA GLU A 741 10.97 -26.22 9.49
C GLU A 741 10.97 -25.93 10.99
N ILE A 742 10.97 -24.64 11.34
CA ILE A 742 10.88 -24.13 12.71
C ILE A 742 9.80 -23.05 12.79
N VAL A 743 9.49 -22.59 14.00
CA VAL A 743 8.69 -21.37 14.21
C VAL A 743 9.50 -20.37 15.02
N TRP A 744 9.64 -19.15 14.50
CA TRP A 744 10.34 -18.05 15.17
C TRP A 744 9.75 -16.71 14.75
N TYR A 745 9.52 -15.81 15.70
CA TYR A 745 8.88 -14.52 15.46
C TYR A 745 9.84 -13.37 15.76
N SER A 746 10.49 -12.81 14.74
CA SER A 746 11.38 -11.65 14.90
C SER A 746 10.67 -10.40 15.39
N ASP A 747 9.40 -10.22 14.99
CA ASP A 747 8.67 -8.96 15.16
C ASP A 747 7.92 -8.87 16.48
N ASN A 748 7.85 -9.97 17.24
CA ASN A 748 7.22 -9.99 18.56
C ASN A 748 8.31 -9.99 19.65
N PRO A 749 8.42 -8.95 20.49
CA PRO A 749 9.47 -8.83 21.50
C PRO A 749 9.53 -10.02 22.47
N GLU A 750 8.37 -10.57 22.85
CA GLU A 750 8.27 -11.67 23.81
C GLU A 750 8.61 -13.02 23.19
N LEU A 751 8.27 -13.21 21.91
CA LEU A 751 8.54 -14.46 21.18
C LEU A 751 9.92 -14.47 20.51
N ARG A 752 10.57 -13.32 20.30
CA ARG A 752 11.88 -13.21 19.62
C ARG A 752 12.98 -13.98 20.36
N THR A 753 12.87 -14.08 21.68
CA THR A 753 13.84 -14.76 22.54
C THR A 753 13.73 -16.29 22.50
N THR A 754 12.66 -16.84 21.90
CA THR A 754 12.36 -18.28 21.90
C THR A 754 12.23 -18.82 20.49
N VAL A 755 13.00 -19.86 20.18
CA VAL A 755 12.95 -20.59 18.90
C VAL A 755 12.20 -21.90 19.10
N PHE A 756 11.05 -22.02 18.44
CA PHE A 756 10.28 -23.27 18.37
C PHE A 756 10.90 -24.16 17.29
N HIS A 757 12.05 -24.75 17.61
CA HIS A 757 12.78 -25.66 16.72
C HIS A 757 12.00 -26.95 16.43
N LYS A 758 11.03 -27.30 17.28
CA LYS A 758 10.01 -28.35 17.05
C LYS A 758 8.61 -27.74 16.98
N PRO A 759 8.12 -27.44 15.77
CA PRO A 759 6.74 -26.97 15.58
C PRO A 759 5.63 -27.84 16.20
N GLU A 760 5.86 -29.10 16.54
CA GLU A 760 4.91 -29.93 17.31
C GLU A 760 4.55 -29.30 18.66
N ALA A 761 5.49 -28.59 19.29
CA ALA A 761 5.25 -27.91 20.56
C ALA A 761 4.07 -26.94 20.47
N LEU A 762 3.98 -26.22 19.35
CA LEU A 762 2.90 -25.28 19.04
C LEU A 762 1.56 -25.99 18.87
N ILE A 763 1.58 -27.15 18.21
CA ILE A 763 0.38 -27.98 18.01
C ILE A 763 -0.11 -28.52 19.35
N ASP A 764 0.79 -29.02 20.18
CA ASP A 764 0.44 -29.58 21.48
C ASP A 764 -0.10 -28.51 22.43
N MET A 765 0.47 -27.30 22.40
CA MET A 765 -0.08 -26.13 23.11
C MET A 765 -1.50 -25.79 22.64
N LEU A 766 -1.77 -25.78 21.33
CA LEU A 766 -3.12 -25.57 20.81
C LEU A 766 -4.07 -26.73 21.15
N ARG A 767 -3.57 -27.97 21.18
CA ARG A 767 -4.32 -29.18 21.54
C ARG A 767 -4.81 -29.15 22.98
N ALA A 768 -4.07 -28.51 23.89
CA ALA A 768 -4.49 -28.36 25.28
C ALA A 768 -5.74 -27.47 25.44
N VAL A 769 -5.89 -26.46 24.57
CA VAL A 769 -6.95 -25.44 24.68
C VAL A 769 -8.13 -25.72 23.75
N PHE A 770 -7.88 -26.13 22.50
CA PHE A 770 -8.91 -26.34 21.49
C PHE A 770 -9.24 -27.83 21.35
N ARG A 771 -10.20 -28.32 22.15
CA ARG A 771 -10.67 -29.71 22.10
C ARG A 771 -12.17 -29.79 21.83
N HIS A 772 -12.56 -30.71 20.96
CA HIS A 772 -13.98 -31.00 20.70
C HIS A 772 -14.65 -31.79 21.84
N ASP A 773 -13.85 -32.46 22.68
CA ASP A 773 -14.27 -33.27 23.82
C ASP A 773 -13.86 -32.66 25.17
N PHE A 774 -13.61 -31.34 25.21
CA PHE A 774 -13.06 -30.64 26.37
C PHE A 774 -13.81 -30.94 27.67
N ASP A 775 -15.15 -30.93 27.63
CA ASP A 775 -15.98 -31.18 28.81
C ASP A 775 -15.83 -32.61 29.38
N GLN A 776 -15.57 -33.59 28.51
CA GLN A 776 -15.46 -35.00 28.90
C GLN A 776 -14.08 -35.29 29.52
N VAL A 777 -13.00 -34.75 28.93
CA VAL A 777 -11.62 -35.08 29.31
C VAL A 777 -11.09 -34.21 30.44
N VAL A 778 -11.46 -32.92 30.46
CA VAL A 778 -10.97 -31.99 31.47
C VAL A 778 -11.84 -32.11 32.72
N GLN A 779 -11.46 -33.07 33.58
CA GLN A 779 -12.08 -33.33 34.88
C GLN A 779 -11.16 -32.87 36.02
N PHE A 780 -11.72 -32.56 37.18
CA PHE A 780 -10.93 -32.17 38.33
C PHE A 780 -10.13 -33.37 38.86
N ASP A 781 -8.80 -33.26 38.79
CA ASP A 781 -7.87 -34.19 39.43
C ASP A 781 -7.53 -33.67 40.84
N SER A 782 -7.76 -34.51 41.85
CA SER A 782 -7.55 -34.16 43.25
C SER A 782 -6.09 -34.00 43.66
N GLU A 783 -5.17 -34.66 42.96
CA GLU A 783 -3.73 -34.57 43.19
C GLU A 783 -3.15 -33.34 42.48
N LEU A 784 -3.51 -33.16 41.20
CA LEU A 784 -3.12 -31.98 40.42
C LEU A 784 -3.67 -30.68 41.03
N GLY A 785 -4.94 -30.70 41.47
CA GLY A 785 -5.59 -29.57 42.13
C GLY A 785 -4.91 -29.18 43.45
N ARG A 786 -4.38 -30.13 44.23
CA ARG A 786 -3.58 -29.82 45.43
C ARG A 786 -2.24 -29.20 45.07
N ASN A 787 -1.57 -29.72 44.04
CA ASN A 787 -0.27 -29.20 43.60
C ASN A 787 -0.37 -27.76 43.06
N LEU A 788 -1.52 -27.37 42.49
CA LEU A 788 -1.77 -26.05 41.92
C LEU A 788 -2.62 -25.13 42.81
N ASP A 789 -2.87 -25.50 44.08
CA ASP A 789 -3.71 -24.76 45.05
C ASP A 789 -5.12 -24.40 44.52
N LEU A 790 -5.75 -25.37 43.86
CA LEU A 790 -7.00 -25.24 43.12
C LEU A 790 -8.11 -26.09 43.75
N ARG A 791 -9.19 -25.43 44.19
CA ARG A 791 -10.39 -26.10 44.72
C ARG A 791 -11.34 -26.53 43.61
N VAL A 792 -12.04 -27.66 43.80
CA VAL A 792 -13.04 -28.21 42.86
C VAL A 792 -14.05 -27.15 42.42
N GLU A 793 -14.65 -26.42 43.36
CA GLU A 793 -15.67 -25.40 43.07
C GLU A 793 -15.14 -24.27 42.18
N LYS A 794 -13.88 -23.85 42.41
CA LYS A 794 -13.22 -22.81 41.62
C LYS A 794 -12.91 -23.32 40.22
N PHE A 795 -12.44 -24.56 40.09
CA PHE A 795 -12.16 -25.21 38.82
C PHE A 795 -13.44 -25.37 37.96
N GLU A 796 -14.51 -25.92 38.54
CA GLU A 796 -15.78 -26.11 37.83
C GLU A 796 -16.39 -24.78 37.37
N ARG A 797 -16.25 -23.72 38.17
CA ARG A 797 -16.64 -22.37 37.76
C ARG A 797 -15.84 -21.88 36.56
N MET A 798 -14.51 -21.99 36.60
CA MET A 798 -13.65 -21.56 35.49
C MET A 798 -13.88 -22.39 34.22
N LYS A 799 -14.08 -23.71 34.35
CA LYS A 799 -14.43 -24.62 33.24
C LYS A 799 -15.75 -24.18 32.58
N ARG A 800 -16.76 -23.86 33.38
CA ARG A 800 -18.05 -23.35 32.88
C ARG A 800 -17.91 -22.00 32.19
N ASP A 801 -17.18 -21.06 32.79
CA ASP A 801 -16.94 -19.74 32.22
C ASP A 801 -16.17 -19.83 30.88
N PHE A 802 -15.24 -20.78 30.74
CA PHE A 802 -14.56 -21.05 29.48
C PHE A 802 -15.50 -21.62 28.41
N LEU A 803 -16.27 -22.67 28.73
CA LEU A 803 -17.16 -23.32 27.76
C LEU A 803 -18.33 -22.44 27.31
N GLN A 804 -18.87 -21.60 28.20
CA GLN A 804 -20.05 -20.77 27.90
C GLN A 804 -19.71 -19.38 27.36
N ARG A 805 -18.54 -18.82 27.71
CA ARG A 805 -18.19 -17.42 27.43
C ARG A 805 -16.81 -17.25 26.80
N GLY A 806 -16.06 -18.34 26.64
CA GLY A 806 -14.70 -18.33 26.12
C GLY A 806 -13.66 -17.73 27.06
N LEU A 807 -13.95 -17.61 28.36
CA LEU A 807 -13.05 -16.96 29.32
C LEU A 807 -12.00 -17.96 29.86
N LEU A 808 -10.74 -17.80 29.44
CA LEU A 808 -9.62 -18.59 29.93
C LEU A 808 -8.80 -17.77 30.93
N THR A 809 -8.72 -18.24 32.16
CA THR A 809 -7.87 -17.67 33.21
C THR A 809 -6.47 -18.30 33.14
N ARG A 810 -5.45 -17.57 33.60
CA ARG A 810 -4.08 -18.13 33.75
C ARG A 810 -4.04 -19.40 34.60
N GLU A 811 -4.85 -19.47 35.66
CA GLU A 811 -4.93 -20.65 36.53
C GLU A 811 -5.48 -21.88 35.79
N LEU A 812 -6.53 -21.70 34.97
CA LEU A 812 -7.06 -22.79 34.16
C LEU A 812 -6.07 -23.18 33.06
N LEU A 813 -5.39 -22.23 32.43
CA LEU A 813 -4.33 -22.52 31.45
C LEU A 813 -3.19 -23.32 32.08
N ARG A 814 -2.72 -22.93 33.27
CA ARG A 814 -1.71 -23.69 34.03
C ARG A 814 -2.16 -25.13 34.25
N PHE A 815 -3.40 -25.33 34.70
CA PHE A 815 -3.97 -26.67 34.90
C PHE A 815 -3.96 -27.49 33.60
N LEU A 816 -4.38 -26.90 32.47
CA LEU A 816 -4.39 -27.57 31.17
C LEU A 816 -2.98 -27.95 30.71
N LEU A 817 -1.98 -27.08 30.87
CA LEU A 817 -0.61 -27.34 30.45
C LEU A 817 0.04 -28.49 31.23
N VAL A 818 -0.23 -28.60 32.53
CA VAL A 818 0.27 -29.73 33.34
C VAL A 818 -0.52 -31.01 33.04
N LEU A 819 -1.85 -30.93 32.92
CA LEU A 819 -2.71 -32.08 32.61
C LEU A 819 -2.31 -32.79 31.31
N PHE A 820 -1.87 -32.03 30.30
CA PHE A 820 -1.45 -32.56 29.01
C PHE A 820 0.07 -32.76 28.88
N GLU A 821 0.80 -32.80 30.02
CA GLU A 821 2.24 -33.12 30.08
C GLU A 821 3.10 -32.22 29.16
N LEU A 822 2.68 -30.96 28.98
CA LEU A 822 3.43 -29.99 28.18
C LEU A 822 4.62 -29.40 28.96
N THR A 823 4.48 -29.33 30.27
CA THR A 823 5.50 -28.87 31.22
C THR A 823 5.27 -29.52 32.58
N GLU A 824 6.34 -29.95 33.26
CA GLU A 824 6.27 -30.48 34.62
C GLU A 824 5.87 -29.40 35.64
N ASP A 825 6.40 -28.18 35.49
CA ASP A 825 6.23 -27.09 36.47
C ASP A 825 5.36 -25.91 36.00
N ALA A 826 4.92 -25.89 34.73
CA ALA A 826 4.17 -24.77 34.11
C ALA A 826 4.64 -23.38 34.56
N THR A 827 5.95 -23.12 34.37
CA THR A 827 6.60 -21.87 34.77
C THR A 827 5.86 -20.66 34.19
N GLU A 828 5.88 -19.54 34.91
CA GLU A 828 5.23 -18.30 34.43
C GLU A 828 5.72 -17.90 33.03
N SER A 829 7.02 -18.09 32.75
CA SER A 829 7.60 -17.82 31.43
C SER A 829 6.97 -18.64 30.29
N PHE A 830 6.61 -19.90 30.55
CA PHE A 830 6.00 -20.76 29.54
C PHE A 830 4.50 -20.45 29.34
N ILE A 831 3.82 -20.04 30.42
CA ILE A 831 2.43 -19.56 30.34
C ILE A 831 2.38 -18.26 29.53
N ASP A 832 3.27 -17.31 29.81
CA ASP A 832 3.41 -16.07 29.03
C ASP A 832 3.67 -16.39 27.56
N LEU A 833 4.65 -17.25 27.28
CA LEU A 833 4.96 -17.70 25.91
C LEU A 833 3.71 -18.26 25.19
N THR A 834 2.92 -19.10 25.87
CA THR A 834 1.71 -19.70 25.33
C THR A 834 0.63 -18.64 25.05
N LEU A 835 0.43 -17.69 25.97
CA LEU A 835 -0.51 -16.58 25.81
C LEU A 835 -0.09 -15.66 24.65
N SER A 836 1.18 -15.25 24.60
CA SER A 836 1.72 -14.40 23.54
C SER A 836 1.60 -15.06 22.17
N LEU A 837 1.73 -16.39 22.11
CA LEU A 837 1.51 -17.18 20.90
C LEU A 837 0.03 -17.16 20.47
N MET A 838 -0.89 -17.43 21.40
CA MET A 838 -2.34 -17.38 21.09
C MET A 838 -2.81 -15.99 20.64
N LEU A 839 -2.27 -14.93 21.26
CA LEU A 839 -2.51 -13.54 20.85
C LEU A 839 -1.93 -13.25 19.45
N LYS A 840 -0.69 -13.70 19.17
CA LYS A 840 -0.04 -13.53 17.87
C LYS A 840 -0.86 -14.17 16.74
N PHE A 841 -1.45 -15.34 16.98
CA PHE A 841 -2.32 -16.03 16.01
C PHE A 841 -3.75 -15.47 15.93
N SER A 842 -4.07 -14.42 16.70
CA SER A 842 -5.41 -13.84 16.77
C SER A 842 -6.48 -14.88 17.14
N LEU A 843 -6.15 -15.78 18.08
CA LEU A 843 -7.06 -16.81 18.60
C LEU A 843 -7.87 -16.30 19.81
N CYS A 844 -7.31 -15.35 20.56
CA CYS A 844 -7.96 -14.73 21.70
C CYS A 844 -7.53 -13.27 21.83
N PHE A 845 -8.19 -12.53 22.72
CA PHE A 845 -7.80 -11.18 23.12
C PHE A 845 -7.83 -11.04 24.65
N GLN A 846 -7.03 -10.13 25.19
CA GLN A 846 -6.89 -9.90 26.64
C GLN A 846 -7.93 -8.88 27.14
N LEU A 847 -8.69 -9.22 28.19
CA LEU A 847 -9.65 -8.32 28.81
C LEU A 847 -8.97 -7.47 29.88
N GLN A 848 -8.96 -6.13 29.73
CA GLN A 848 -8.61 -5.23 30.83
C GLN A 848 -9.89 -4.74 31.53
N ARG A 849 -9.99 -4.91 32.85
CA ARG A 849 -11.08 -4.28 33.62
C ARG A 849 -10.76 -2.80 33.85
N SER A 850 -11.52 -1.92 33.22
CA SER A 850 -11.64 -0.52 33.63
C SER A 850 -12.53 -0.41 34.87
N HIS A 851 -12.00 0.28 35.90
CA HIS A 851 -12.60 0.65 37.19
C HIS A 851 -12.41 -0.31 38.38
N ALA A 852 -11.66 0.23 39.34
CA ALA A 852 -11.48 -0.26 40.69
C ALA A 852 -12.82 -0.43 41.42
N THR A 853 -13.20 -1.67 41.71
CA THR A 853 -13.81 -2.11 42.96
C THR A 853 -13.86 -3.65 42.95
N ALA A 854 -13.61 -4.27 44.10
CA ALA A 854 -13.64 -5.71 44.40
C ALA A 854 -12.36 -6.55 44.16
N LEU A 855 -11.49 -6.56 45.18
CA LEU A 855 -10.86 -7.74 45.83
C LEU A 855 -10.03 -8.76 45.01
N VAL A 856 -9.77 -8.57 43.72
CA VAL A 856 -8.86 -9.42 42.92
C VAL A 856 -7.99 -8.52 42.04
N GLY A 857 -6.69 -8.84 41.95
CA GLY A 857 -5.66 -8.06 41.24
C GLY A 857 -5.89 -7.87 39.73
N PRO A 858 -4.97 -7.16 39.02
CA PRO A 858 -5.10 -6.84 37.60
C PRO A 858 -5.34 -8.12 36.78
N THR A 859 -6.31 -8.07 35.87
CA THR A 859 -7.01 -9.28 35.40
C THR A 859 -6.32 -9.97 34.23
N ASP A 860 -5.76 -11.13 34.52
CA ASP A 860 -5.10 -12.11 33.66
C ASP A 860 -6.09 -13.06 32.95
N VAL A 861 -7.06 -12.51 32.21
CA VAL A 861 -8.10 -13.30 31.52
C VAL A 861 -8.08 -13.01 30.03
N VAL A 862 -8.00 -14.06 29.22
CA VAL A 862 -8.14 -13.99 27.77
C VAL A 862 -9.49 -14.55 27.35
N GLN A 863 -10.05 -14.00 26.27
CA GLN A 863 -11.36 -14.40 25.76
C GLN A 863 -11.26 -14.96 24.34
N PHE A 864 -11.91 -16.11 24.11
CA PHE A 864 -11.95 -16.81 22.83
C PHE A 864 -13.29 -16.61 22.11
N PRO A 865 -13.31 -16.02 20.90
CA PRO A 865 -14.53 -15.76 20.14
C PRO A 865 -15.36 -17.00 19.77
N TRP A 866 -14.73 -18.17 19.65
CA TRP A 866 -15.37 -19.42 19.25
C TRP A 866 -16.42 -19.94 20.25
N PHE A 867 -16.32 -19.51 21.51
CA PHE A 867 -17.25 -19.88 22.58
C PHE A 867 -18.24 -18.75 22.90
N PHE A 868 -18.42 -17.79 21.98
CA PHE A 868 -19.45 -16.78 22.15
C PHE A 868 -20.85 -17.39 22.07
N PRO A 869 -21.81 -16.87 22.85
CA PRO A 869 -23.19 -17.35 22.80
C PRO A 869 -23.79 -17.12 21.40
N GLU A 870 -24.64 -18.05 20.97
CA GLU A 870 -25.33 -17.93 19.67
C GLU A 870 -26.42 -16.85 19.70
N GLU A 871 -27.10 -16.72 20.84
CA GLU A 871 -28.19 -15.76 21.05
C GLU A 871 -27.67 -14.33 21.28
N LYS A 872 -28.43 -13.34 20.79
CA LYS A 872 -28.14 -11.92 21.03
C LYS A 872 -28.37 -11.60 22.52
N PRO A 873 -27.43 -10.90 23.19
CA PRO A 873 -27.61 -10.49 24.58
C PRO A 873 -28.81 -9.56 24.76
N VAL A 874 -29.52 -9.67 25.90
CA VAL A 874 -30.73 -8.89 26.21
C VAL A 874 -30.46 -7.37 26.18
N GLU A 875 -29.25 -6.95 26.54
CA GLU A 875 -28.82 -5.55 26.54
C GLU A 875 -28.66 -4.96 25.11
N PHE A 876 -28.73 -5.79 24.06
CA PHE A 876 -28.54 -5.36 22.67
C PHE A 876 -29.59 -4.34 22.23
N GLU A 877 -30.88 -4.63 22.42
CA GLU A 877 -31.97 -3.77 21.94
C GLU A 877 -31.96 -2.39 22.60
N ALA A 878 -31.54 -2.32 23.87
CA ALA A 878 -31.40 -1.06 24.59
C ALA A 878 -30.27 -0.18 24.04
N LYS A 879 -29.17 -0.79 23.56
CA LYS A 879 -27.99 -0.07 23.06
C LYS A 879 -27.99 0.13 21.54
N TRP A 880 -28.73 -0.68 20.79
CA TRP A 880 -28.85 -0.59 19.35
C TRP A 880 -30.29 -0.91 18.91
N PRO A 881 -31.19 0.09 18.91
CA PRO A 881 -32.58 -0.12 18.53
C PRO A 881 -32.69 -0.50 17.04
N GLU A 882 -33.61 -1.42 16.72
CA GLU A 882 -33.89 -1.85 15.34
C GLU A 882 -34.38 -0.69 14.48
N VAL A 883 -35.24 0.16 15.06
CA VAL A 883 -35.65 1.42 14.44
C VAL A 883 -34.62 2.49 14.77
N ARG A 884 -34.01 3.07 13.72
CA ARG A 884 -33.03 4.14 13.89
C ARG A 884 -33.69 5.35 14.58
N PRO A 885 -33.09 5.91 15.65
CA PRO A 885 -33.60 7.13 16.26
C PRO A 885 -33.53 8.33 15.29
N PHE A 886 -34.50 9.24 15.38
CA PHE A 886 -34.49 10.48 14.60
C PHE A 886 -33.24 11.31 14.95
N LYS A 887 -32.54 11.83 13.92
CA LYS A 887 -31.28 12.63 14.01
C LYS A 887 -29.97 11.87 14.26
N VAL A 888 -29.90 10.57 13.99
CA VAL A 888 -28.65 9.79 14.11
C VAL A 888 -27.94 9.65 12.76
N PHE A 889 -26.66 10.01 12.70
CA PHE A 889 -25.80 9.74 11.55
C PHE A 889 -25.36 8.27 11.58
N GLU A 890 -25.48 7.56 10.45
CA GLU A 890 -25.04 6.17 10.33
C GLU A 890 -24.20 5.97 9.07
N LEU A 891 -22.92 5.67 9.26
CA LEU A 891 -22.05 5.22 8.18
C LEU A 891 -21.97 3.70 8.19
N THR A 892 -22.20 3.08 7.04
CA THR A 892 -22.24 1.62 6.90
C THR A 892 -21.34 1.14 5.77
N ILE A 893 -20.46 0.19 6.07
CA ILE A 893 -19.63 -0.55 5.12
C ILE A 893 -20.10 -2.00 5.07
N GLU A 894 -20.33 -2.53 3.87
CA GLU A 894 -20.62 -3.94 3.62
C GLU A 894 -19.37 -4.63 3.06
N ILE A 895 -18.91 -5.70 3.71
CA ILE A 895 -17.87 -6.59 3.21
C ILE A 895 -18.56 -7.82 2.60
N ASN A 896 -18.60 -7.88 1.28
CA ASN A 896 -19.33 -8.87 0.50
C ASN A 896 -18.42 -9.99 0.00
N PHE A 897 -18.71 -11.22 0.41
CA PHE A 897 -18.02 -12.41 -0.07
C PHE A 897 -18.85 -13.02 -1.22
N SER A 898 -18.19 -13.34 -2.33
CA SER A 898 -18.83 -13.98 -3.49
C SER A 898 -19.28 -15.44 -3.26
N GLY A 899 -18.99 -16.00 -2.08
CA GLY A 899 -19.35 -17.33 -1.62
C GLY A 899 -19.47 -17.37 -0.09
N PRO A 900 -19.29 -18.54 0.56
CA PRO A 900 -19.20 -18.59 2.01
C PRO A 900 -17.99 -17.76 2.50
N ALA A 901 -18.14 -17.02 3.60
CA ALA A 901 -16.99 -16.36 4.20
C ALA A 901 -15.95 -17.41 4.62
N PRO A 902 -14.64 -17.11 4.51
CA PRO A 902 -13.61 -18.03 4.94
C PRO A 902 -13.84 -18.50 6.38
N PRO A 903 -13.58 -19.77 6.69
CA PRO A 903 -13.76 -20.29 8.03
C PRO A 903 -12.93 -19.46 9.02
N ASN A 904 -13.56 -19.07 10.12
CA ASN A 904 -12.96 -18.28 11.20
C ASN A 904 -12.66 -16.80 10.88
N PHE A 905 -13.09 -16.27 9.72
CA PHE A 905 -12.83 -14.87 9.36
C PHE A 905 -13.44 -13.90 10.40
N PHE A 906 -14.69 -14.12 10.78
CA PHE A 906 -15.42 -13.22 11.68
C PHE A 906 -14.85 -13.25 13.10
N GLU A 907 -14.47 -14.44 13.56
CA GLU A 907 -13.88 -14.72 14.86
C GLU A 907 -12.52 -14.00 14.97
N LYS A 908 -11.67 -14.11 13.95
CA LYS A 908 -10.41 -13.36 13.87
C LYS A 908 -10.62 -11.85 13.75
N LEU A 909 -11.61 -11.41 12.98
CA LEU A 909 -11.97 -9.99 12.88
C LEU A 909 -12.33 -9.47 14.27
N SER A 910 -13.19 -10.19 15.00
CA SER A 910 -13.57 -9.87 16.38
C SER A 910 -12.36 -9.75 17.34
N VAL A 911 -11.31 -10.57 17.18
CA VAL A 911 -10.06 -10.40 17.92
C VAL A 911 -9.35 -9.10 17.53
N LYS A 912 -9.20 -8.82 16.23
CA LYS A 912 -8.53 -7.60 15.73
C LYS A 912 -9.26 -6.32 16.13
N LEU A 913 -10.60 -6.36 16.19
CA LEU A 913 -11.43 -5.25 16.67
C LEU A 913 -11.08 -4.88 18.12
N HIS A 914 -10.69 -5.85 18.95
CA HIS A 914 -10.32 -5.58 20.35
C HIS A 914 -9.15 -4.61 20.47
N ASN A 915 -8.19 -4.68 19.55
CA ASN A 915 -6.94 -3.92 19.63
C ASN A 915 -7.14 -2.40 19.67
N PHE A 916 -8.26 -1.89 19.15
CA PHE A 916 -8.60 -0.47 19.17
C PHE A 916 -9.91 -0.17 19.93
N LEU A 917 -10.56 -1.19 20.51
CA LEU A 917 -11.77 -1.08 21.31
C LEU A 917 -11.54 -1.43 22.79
N TYR A 918 -10.28 -1.56 23.22
CA TYR A 918 -9.92 -2.05 24.56
C TYR A 918 -10.42 -1.15 25.71
N ASP A 919 -10.70 0.12 25.42
CA ASP A 919 -11.20 1.14 26.35
C ASP A 919 -12.74 1.32 26.29
N THR A 920 -13.45 0.47 25.55
CA THR A 920 -14.89 0.62 25.25
C THR A 920 -15.78 -0.40 25.95
N SER A 921 -17.07 -0.07 26.12
CA SER A 921 -18.05 -1.08 26.55
C SER A 921 -18.39 -1.97 25.36
N ARG A 922 -18.03 -3.26 25.45
CA ARG A 922 -18.11 -4.22 24.35
C ARG A 922 -18.99 -5.42 24.69
N ILE A 923 -19.88 -5.76 23.77
CA ILE A 923 -20.79 -6.91 23.83
C ILE A 923 -20.53 -7.79 22.60
N ASN A 924 -20.37 -9.10 22.81
CA ASN A 924 -20.06 -10.06 21.75
C ASN A 924 -21.06 -11.21 21.75
N TRP A 925 -21.40 -11.70 20.56
CA TRP A 925 -22.10 -12.96 20.31
C TRP A 925 -21.54 -13.59 19.03
N GLN A 926 -21.95 -14.81 18.71
CA GLN A 926 -21.37 -15.59 17.61
C GLN A 926 -21.45 -14.89 16.23
N ASN A 927 -22.44 -14.02 16.03
CA ASN A 927 -22.69 -13.33 14.75
C ASN A 927 -22.52 -11.81 14.83
N GLY A 928 -21.99 -11.27 15.93
CA GLY A 928 -21.83 -9.83 16.03
C GLY A 928 -21.03 -9.30 17.21
N VAL A 929 -20.58 -8.06 17.05
CA VAL A 929 -19.84 -7.27 18.03
C VAL A 929 -20.49 -5.90 18.10
N LEU A 930 -20.90 -5.48 19.30
CA LEU A 930 -21.37 -4.13 19.58
C LEU A 930 -20.37 -3.47 20.53
N ALA A 931 -19.86 -2.30 20.18
CA ALA A 931 -18.96 -1.52 21.00
C ALA A 931 -19.40 -0.06 21.09
N GLN A 932 -19.21 0.56 22.25
CA GLN A 932 -19.56 1.97 22.47
C GLN A 932 -18.35 2.74 22.99
N ARG A 933 -17.97 3.78 22.23
CA ARG A 933 -16.85 4.69 22.51
C ARG A 933 -17.43 6.11 22.54
N ASN A 934 -17.24 6.84 23.63
CA ASN A 934 -17.82 8.18 23.80
C ASN A 934 -19.35 8.20 23.50
N SER A 935 -19.79 9.07 22.59
CA SER A 935 -21.15 9.17 22.02
C SER A 935 -21.40 8.21 20.84
N SER A 936 -20.34 7.59 20.29
CA SER A 936 -20.41 6.77 19.09
C SER A 936 -20.57 5.28 19.40
N SER A 937 -21.41 4.60 18.63
CA SER A 937 -21.63 3.16 18.72
C SER A 937 -21.23 2.46 17.43
N LEU A 938 -20.49 1.36 17.53
CA LEU A 938 -20.06 0.51 16.43
C LEU A 938 -20.74 -0.85 16.52
N LEU A 939 -21.41 -1.25 15.45
CA LEU A 939 -21.99 -2.57 15.27
C LEU A 939 -21.32 -3.28 14.09
N VAL A 940 -20.80 -4.48 14.35
CA VAL A 940 -20.25 -5.37 13.32
C VAL A 940 -21.05 -6.67 13.35
N GLN A 941 -21.67 -7.05 12.24
CA GLN A 941 -22.55 -8.22 12.18
C GLN A 941 -22.26 -9.09 10.96
N ARG A 942 -22.34 -10.40 11.13
CA ARG A 942 -22.29 -11.39 10.05
C ARG A 942 -23.71 -11.78 9.63
N GLU A 943 -24.06 -11.51 8.39
CA GLU A 943 -25.33 -11.88 7.77
C GLU A 943 -25.12 -12.94 6.69
N ARG A 944 -26.01 -13.94 6.62
CA ARG A 944 -26.08 -14.87 5.49
C ARG A 944 -27.13 -14.36 4.51
N ARG A 945 -26.71 -13.96 3.31
CA ARG A 945 -27.57 -13.53 2.22
C ARG A 945 -27.67 -14.63 1.16
N THR A 946 -28.64 -14.52 0.25
CA THR A 946 -28.84 -15.50 -0.83
C THR A 946 -27.64 -15.62 -1.79
N GLN A 947 -26.82 -14.58 -1.88
CA GLN A 947 -25.65 -14.50 -2.75
C GLN A 947 -24.32 -14.82 -2.05
N GLY A 948 -24.31 -15.07 -0.74
CA GLY A 948 -23.08 -15.32 0.03
C GLY A 948 -23.16 -14.81 1.46
N THR A 949 -22.00 -14.72 2.11
CA THR A 949 -21.90 -14.09 3.44
C THR A 949 -21.58 -12.60 3.28
N THR A 950 -22.20 -11.74 4.09
CA THR A 950 -21.86 -10.32 4.18
C THR A 950 -21.51 -9.99 5.62
N VAL A 951 -20.42 -9.24 5.84
CA VAL A 951 -20.15 -8.61 7.14
C VAL A 951 -20.53 -7.14 7.04
N VAL A 952 -21.57 -6.75 7.77
CA VAL A 952 -22.09 -5.39 7.83
C VAL A 952 -21.44 -4.67 9.00
N VAL A 953 -20.84 -3.52 8.74
CA VAL A 953 -20.17 -2.67 9.72
C VAL A 953 -20.89 -1.33 9.74
N SER A 954 -21.60 -1.03 10.80
CA SER A 954 -22.37 0.20 10.96
C SER A 954 -21.88 0.99 12.17
N ALA A 955 -21.62 2.27 12.01
CA ALA A 955 -21.26 3.18 13.09
C ALA A 955 -22.29 4.29 13.21
N ARG A 956 -22.80 4.54 14.42
CA ARG A 956 -23.85 5.53 14.74
C ARG A 956 -23.33 6.61 15.70
N THR A 957 -23.69 7.87 15.45
CA THR A 957 -23.50 8.99 16.40
C THR A 957 -24.69 9.95 16.34
N ASP A 958 -24.95 10.66 17.44
CA ASP A 958 -25.97 11.68 17.59
C ASP A 958 -25.49 13.10 17.22
N SER A 959 -24.17 13.30 17.05
CA SER A 959 -23.59 14.61 16.73
C SER A 959 -22.79 14.63 15.43
N ALA A 960 -22.99 15.68 14.62
CA ALA A 960 -22.20 15.93 13.41
C ALA A 960 -20.73 16.25 13.70
N SER A 961 -20.39 16.70 14.91
CA SER A 961 -19.00 16.91 15.35
C SER A 961 -18.20 15.61 15.41
N ASP A 962 -18.90 14.47 15.55
CA ASP A 962 -18.28 13.18 15.81
C ASP A 962 -18.14 12.33 14.53
N LEU A 963 -18.36 12.94 13.35
CA LEU A 963 -18.16 12.29 12.06
C LEU A 963 -16.72 11.78 11.87
N THR A 964 -15.73 12.49 12.41
CA THR A 964 -14.34 12.03 12.44
C THR A 964 -14.17 10.74 13.27
N GLU A 965 -14.92 10.59 14.36
CA GLU A 965 -14.91 9.37 15.18
C GLU A 965 -15.57 8.19 14.45
N LEU A 966 -16.68 8.42 13.74
CA LEU A 966 -17.30 7.39 12.90
C LEU A 966 -16.34 6.87 11.81
N TRP A 967 -15.67 7.79 11.11
CA TRP A 967 -14.68 7.44 10.11
C TRP A 967 -13.50 6.70 10.72
N TRP A 968 -13.01 7.13 11.88
CA TRP A 968 -11.94 6.43 12.60
C TRP A 968 -12.35 4.99 12.95
N LEU A 969 -13.57 4.76 13.48
CA LEU A 969 -14.08 3.42 13.79
C LEU A 969 -14.14 2.54 12.53
N LEU A 970 -14.76 3.04 11.46
CA LEU A 970 -14.91 2.29 10.21
C LEU A 970 -13.56 2.00 9.53
N MET A 971 -12.64 2.96 9.50
CA MET A 971 -11.33 2.77 8.90
C MET A 971 -10.49 1.78 9.68
N ASN A 972 -10.57 1.74 11.01
CA ASN A 972 -9.91 0.71 11.80
C ASN A 972 -10.49 -0.69 11.56
N VAL A 973 -11.81 -0.82 11.43
CA VAL A 973 -12.44 -2.10 11.03
C VAL A 973 -11.97 -2.52 9.64
N ARG A 974 -11.95 -1.60 8.68
CA ARG A 974 -11.45 -1.84 7.32
C ARG A 974 -10.00 -2.28 7.34
N LEU A 975 -9.12 -1.57 8.06
CA LEU A 975 -7.70 -1.92 8.18
C LEU A 975 -7.52 -3.32 8.78
N ALA A 976 -8.29 -3.65 9.81
CA ALA A 976 -8.29 -5.00 10.40
C ALA A 976 -8.71 -6.07 9.38
N ALA A 977 -9.77 -5.82 8.59
CA ALA A 977 -10.20 -6.74 7.52
C ALA A 977 -9.16 -6.88 6.41
N MET A 978 -8.55 -5.77 5.97
CA MET A 978 -7.50 -5.77 4.94
C MET A 978 -6.25 -6.52 5.39
N GLN A 979 -5.87 -6.43 6.67
CA GLN A 979 -4.80 -7.25 7.24
C GLN A 979 -5.15 -8.74 7.17
N LEU A 980 -6.41 -9.11 7.45
CA LEU A 980 -6.86 -10.49 7.36
C LEU A 980 -6.92 -10.99 5.91
N PHE A 981 -7.29 -10.17 4.92
CA PHE A 981 -7.32 -10.61 3.52
C PHE A 981 -5.94 -10.98 2.97
N LYS A 982 -4.84 -10.54 3.60
CA LYS A 982 -3.50 -11.02 3.26
C LYS A 982 -3.35 -12.54 3.44
N ASP A 983 -4.12 -13.13 4.37
CA ASP A 983 -4.16 -14.58 4.59
C ASP A 983 -4.91 -15.34 3.48
N TRP A 984 -5.68 -14.64 2.62
CA TRP A 984 -6.45 -15.21 1.52
C TRP A 984 -6.29 -14.37 0.24
N PRO A 985 -5.12 -14.42 -0.41
CA PRO A 985 -4.79 -13.54 -1.53
C PRO A 985 -5.68 -13.73 -2.77
N LEU A 986 -6.32 -14.89 -2.90
CA LEU A 986 -7.21 -15.22 -4.04
C LEU A 986 -8.70 -15.14 -3.69
N LEU A 987 -9.04 -14.70 -2.49
CA LEU A 987 -10.42 -14.51 -2.08
C LEU A 987 -11.02 -13.28 -2.79
N LYS A 988 -12.12 -13.53 -3.51
CA LYS A 988 -12.91 -12.46 -4.13
C LYS A 988 -13.82 -11.83 -3.06
N VAL A 989 -13.43 -10.63 -2.63
CA VAL A 989 -14.17 -9.79 -1.68
C VAL A 989 -14.38 -8.41 -2.28
N GLU A 990 -15.59 -7.90 -2.14
CA GLU A 990 -15.96 -6.53 -2.49
C GLU A 990 -16.30 -5.78 -1.19
N ILE A 991 -15.76 -4.57 -1.04
CA ILE A 991 -16.11 -3.68 0.07
C ILE A 991 -16.93 -2.56 -0.54
N ASP A 992 -18.10 -2.30 0.03
CA ASP A 992 -19.02 -1.27 -0.43
C ASP A 992 -19.36 -0.31 0.72
N LEU A 993 -19.26 0.99 0.46
CA LEU A 993 -19.78 2.03 1.34
C LEU A 993 -21.23 2.33 0.95
N VAL A 994 -22.15 2.12 1.89
CA VAL A 994 -23.56 2.42 1.69
C VAL A 994 -23.78 3.93 1.81
N CYS A 995 -24.42 4.52 0.81
CA CYS A 995 -24.69 5.95 0.78
C CYS A 995 -25.62 6.38 1.91
N MET A 996 -25.08 7.07 2.91
CA MET A 996 -25.84 7.57 4.06
C MET A 996 -27.01 8.47 3.65
N HIS A 997 -26.85 9.31 2.63
CA HIS A 997 -27.95 10.15 2.10
C HIS A 997 -29.15 9.32 1.62
N CYS A 998 -28.92 8.27 0.82
CA CYS A 998 -30.01 7.38 0.41
C CYS A 998 -30.70 6.71 1.59
N VAL A 999 -29.94 6.33 2.62
CA VAL A 999 -30.50 5.69 3.82
C VAL A 999 -31.30 6.69 4.65
N LEU A 1000 -30.84 7.94 4.78
CA LEU A 1000 -31.56 9.02 5.46
C LEU A 1000 -32.88 9.36 4.75
N LYS A 1001 -32.91 9.34 3.40
CA LYS A 1001 -34.14 9.49 2.60
C LYS A 1001 -34.99 8.21 2.51
N GLY A 1002 -34.69 7.17 3.28
CA GLY A 1002 -35.47 5.93 3.33
C GLY A 1002 -35.54 5.16 2.00
N ASN A 1003 -34.51 5.25 1.15
CA ASN A 1003 -34.45 4.51 -0.10
C ASN A 1003 -34.21 3.00 0.18
N ASP A 1004 -35.13 2.14 -0.28
CA ASP A 1004 -35.07 0.68 -0.14
C ASP A 1004 -33.79 0.05 -0.76
N MET A 1005 -33.17 0.72 -1.73
CA MET A 1005 -31.94 0.29 -2.40
C MET A 1005 -30.92 1.44 -2.45
N PRO A 1006 -30.18 1.69 -1.36
CA PRO A 1006 -29.17 2.74 -1.33
C PRO A 1006 -28.02 2.43 -2.30
N ILE A 1007 -27.38 3.49 -2.81
CA ILE A 1007 -26.17 3.35 -3.61
C ILE A 1007 -25.07 2.73 -2.76
N ARG A 1008 -24.29 1.87 -3.41
CA ARG A 1008 -23.04 1.33 -2.90
C ARG A 1008 -21.90 2.02 -3.65
N TYR A 1009 -21.15 2.87 -2.96
CA TYR A 1009 -19.89 3.36 -3.47
C TYR A 1009 -18.86 2.26 -3.26
N PRO A 1010 -18.07 1.86 -4.28
CA PRO A 1010 -17.13 0.79 -4.05
C PRO A 1010 -15.99 1.26 -3.13
N GLY A 1011 -15.37 0.34 -2.39
CA GLY A 1011 -14.55 0.61 -1.22
C GLY A 1011 -13.20 1.29 -1.48
N GLU A 1012 -12.76 1.41 -2.73
CA GLU A 1012 -11.54 2.15 -3.09
C GLU A 1012 -11.70 3.67 -2.88
N VAL A 1013 -12.94 4.17 -2.77
CA VAL A 1013 -13.19 5.57 -2.36
C VAL A 1013 -12.62 5.84 -0.96
N LEU A 1014 -12.53 4.81 -0.12
CA LEU A 1014 -12.00 4.89 1.25
C LEU A 1014 -10.47 5.06 1.32
N GLU A 1015 -9.77 5.06 0.19
CA GLU A 1015 -8.32 5.22 0.10
C GLU A 1015 -7.91 6.63 -0.35
N HIS A 1016 -8.89 7.48 -0.65
CA HIS A 1016 -8.66 8.78 -1.27
C HIS A 1016 -9.08 9.91 -0.33
N VAL A 1017 -8.30 10.99 -0.34
CA VAL A 1017 -8.60 12.23 0.38
C VAL A 1017 -9.65 13.04 -0.40
N ILE A 1018 -10.46 13.83 0.31
CA ILE A 1018 -11.43 14.76 -0.30
C ILE A 1018 -10.73 15.65 -1.35
N PRO A 1019 -11.21 15.68 -2.61
CA PRO A 1019 -10.66 16.55 -3.65
C PRO A 1019 -10.75 18.03 -3.28
N LYS A 1020 -9.70 18.80 -3.57
CA LYS A 1020 -9.66 20.24 -3.27
C LYS A 1020 -10.73 21.00 -4.06
N GLY A 1021 -11.62 21.70 -3.35
CA GLY A 1021 -12.62 22.60 -3.94
C GLY A 1021 -13.98 21.99 -4.30
N GLN A 1022 -14.25 20.72 -3.94
CA GLN A 1022 -15.56 20.08 -4.08
C GLN A 1022 -16.12 19.61 -2.74
N TYR A 1023 -17.28 20.14 -2.34
CA TYR A 1023 -17.93 19.88 -1.05
C TYR A 1023 -19.16 18.98 -1.15
N THR A 1024 -19.73 18.82 -2.34
CA THR A 1024 -20.89 17.97 -2.60
C THR A 1024 -20.72 17.22 -3.93
N MET A 1025 -21.38 16.06 -4.05
CA MET A 1025 -21.34 15.20 -5.24
C MET A 1025 -22.73 14.64 -5.54
N LYS A 1026 -23.06 14.36 -6.80
CA LYS A 1026 -24.38 13.82 -7.17
C LYS A 1026 -24.61 12.47 -6.46
N CYS A 1027 -25.79 12.29 -5.86
CA CYS A 1027 -26.16 11.04 -5.17
C CYS A 1027 -26.48 9.92 -6.18
N CYS A 1028 -27.73 9.82 -6.64
CA CYS A 1028 -28.22 8.84 -7.61
C CYS A 1028 -29.01 9.51 -8.72
N ASP A 1029 -29.32 8.74 -9.77
CA ASP A 1029 -30.24 9.18 -10.81
C ASP A 1029 -31.71 9.17 -10.37
N ARG A 1030 -32.03 8.55 -9.22
CA ARG A 1030 -33.38 8.56 -8.62
C ARG A 1030 -33.72 9.92 -7.99
N PHE A 1031 -32.70 10.66 -7.55
CA PHE A 1031 -32.80 12.02 -7.02
C PHE A 1031 -31.83 12.94 -7.80
N PRO A 1032 -32.18 13.34 -9.03
CA PRO A 1032 -31.24 13.97 -9.95
C PRO A 1032 -30.71 15.34 -9.49
N ASP A 1033 -31.45 16.05 -8.62
CA ASP A 1033 -31.09 17.35 -8.07
C ASP A 1033 -30.37 17.25 -6.71
N ASP A 1034 -30.35 16.08 -6.08
CA ASP A 1034 -29.77 15.89 -4.75
C ASP A 1034 -28.27 15.62 -4.79
N HIS A 1035 -27.56 16.35 -3.93
CA HIS A 1035 -26.12 16.22 -3.76
C HIS A 1035 -25.78 15.69 -2.37
N VAL A 1036 -24.92 14.68 -2.31
CA VAL A 1036 -24.33 14.14 -1.08
C VAL A 1036 -23.12 14.98 -0.68
N PRO A 1037 -22.99 15.38 0.59
CA PRO A 1037 -21.76 15.94 1.12
C PRO A 1037 -20.56 15.01 0.88
N THR A 1038 -19.43 15.52 0.39
CA THR A 1038 -18.23 14.70 0.13
C THR A 1038 -17.68 14.04 1.40
N CYS A 1039 -17.93 14.63 2.59
CA CYS A 1039 -17.58 14.08 3.89
C CYS A 1039 -18.36 12.80 4.29
N PHE A 1040 -19.42 12.44 3.56
CA PHE A 1040 -20.14 11.16 3.73
C PHE A 1040 -19.62 10.05 2.82
N VAL A 1041 -18.74 10.39 1.88
CA VAL A 1041 -18.24 9.47 0.85
C VAL A 1041 -16.74 9.23 0.99
N PHE A 1042 -15.98 10.27 1.35
CA PHE A 1042 -14.53 10.20 1.56
C PHE A 1042 -14.16 10.30 3.06
N PRO A 1043 -13.14 9.55 3.53
CA PRO A 1043 -12.65 9.65 4.90
C PRO A 1043 -12.07 11.03 5.24
N LEU A 1044 -12.12 11.39 6.53
CA LEU A 1044 -11.60 12.66 7.06
C LEU A 1044 -10.21 12.44 7.71
N GLU A 1045 -9.13 12.93 7.10
CA GLU A 1045 -7.76 12.85 7.66
C GLU A 1045 -7.40 14.05 8.56
N GLU A 1046 -6.71 13.81 9.68
CA GLU A 1046 -6.38 14.85 10.68
C GLU A 1046 -5.58 16.05 10.15
N GLN A 1047 -4.67 15.88 9.17
CA GLN A 1047 -3.79 16.98 8.70
C GLN A 1047 -4.37 17.81 7.56
N ALA A 1048 -5.25 17.26 6.72
CA ALA A 1048 -5.87 17.98 5.59
C ALA A 1048 -7.23 18.61 5.97
N TYR A 1049 -7.85 18.13 7.05
CA TYR A 1049 -9.20 18.52 7.49
C TYR A 1049 -9.21 19.78 8.38
N GLN A 1050 -8.09 20.16 8.99
CA GLN A 1050 -8.02 21.31 9.90
C GLN A 1050 -8.32 22.66 9.22
N ASP A 1051 -8.03 22.80 7.92
CA ASP A 1051 -8.22 24.07 7.20
C ASP A 1051 -9.70 24.34 6.83
N ASN A 1052 -10.60 23.34 6.87
CA ASN A 1052 -12.00 23.46 6.41
C ASN A 1052 -13.04 22.69 7.26
N HIS A 1053 -12.72 22.31 8.49
CA HIS A 1053 -13.56 21.50 9.39
C HIS A 1053 -15.02 22.00 9.50
N ASP A 1054 -15.20 23.29 9.79
CA ASP A 1054 -16.52 23.89 10.03
C ASP A 1054 -17.43 23.84 8.78
N LEU A 1055 -16.86 23.91 7.58
CA LEU A 1055 -17.61 23.88 6.32
C LEU A 1055 -18.17 22.48 6.02
N HIS A 1056 -17.40 21.43 6.30
CA HIS A 1056 -17.83 20.04 6.10
C HIS A 1056 -18.86 19.59 7.15
N VAL A 1057 -18.67 19.98 8.41
CA VAL A 1057 -19.66 19.74 9.47
C VAL A 1057 -20.96 20.46 9.17
N LYS A 1058 -20.89 21.73 8.72
CA LYS A 1058 -22.07 22.50 8.31
C LYS A 1058 -22.80 21.84 7.13
N ALA A 1059 -22.09 21.42 6.08
CA ALA A 1059 -22.72 20.74 4.93
C ALA A 1059 -23.41 19.42 5.33
N ALA A 1060 -22.81 18.67 6.28
CA ALA A 1060 -23.42 17.45 6.82
C ALA A 1060 -24.69 17.74 7.64
N SER A 1061 -24.65 18.76 8.50
CA SER A 1061 -25.81 19.20 9.29
C SER A 1061 -26.93 19.75 8.41
N ASP A 1062 -26.60 20.58 7.40
CA ASP A 1062 -27.57 21.13 6.46
C ASP A 1062 -28.24 20.02 5.63
N CYS A 1063 -27.48 19.00 5.20
CA CYS A 1063 -28.02 17.84 4.49
C CYS A 1063 -28.97 17.01 5.37
N LEU A 1064 -28.63 16.79 6.65
CA LEU A 1064 -29.50 16.08 7.58
C LEU A 1064 -30.79 16.88 7.82
N GLN A 1065 -30.68 18.19 8.05
CA GLN A 1065 -31.83 19.06 8.26
C GLN A 1065 -32.75 19.09 7.03
N SER A 1066 -32.19 19.20 5.82
CA SER A 1066 -32.97 19.13 4.58
C SER A 1066 -33.71 17.80 4.42
N CYS A 1067 -33.10 16.67 4.78
CA CYS A 1067 -33.77 15.37 4.72
C CYS A 1067 -34.89 15.26 5.77
N LEU A 1068 -34.70 15.85 6.96
CA LEU A 1068 -35.72 15.89 8.02
C LEU A 1068 -36.88 16.80 7.63
N ASP A 1069 -36.61 17.98 7.09
CA ASP A 1069 -37.62 18.94 6.64
C ASP A 1069 -38.47 18.34 5.50
N GLU A 1070 -37.89 17.53 4.62
CA GLU A 1070 -38.62 16.79 3.58
C GLU A 1070 -39.55 15.70 4.17
N VAL A 1071 -39.09 14.96 5.18
CA VAL A 1071 -39.89 13.95 5.89
C VAL A 1071 -41.05 14.59 6.66
N ASP A 1072 -40.82 15.74 7.29
CA ASP A 1072 -41.85 16.52 8.01
C ASP A 1072 -42.84 17.23 7.06
N SER A 1073 -42.43 17.52 5.81
CA SER A 1073 -43.26 18.22 4.81
C SER A 1073 -44.25 17.33 4.03
N GLY A 1074 -44.25 16.00 4.24
CA GLY A 1074 -45.26 15.09 3.69
C GLY A 1074 -45.23 14.90 2.16
N VAL A 1075 -44.10 15.16 1.50
CA VAL A 1075 -43.97 14.98 0.04
C VAL A 1075 -43.71 13.50 -0.29
N SER A 1076 -44.78 12.79 -0.65
CA SER A 1076 -44.88 11.41 -1.16
C SER A 1076 -43.62 10.52 -1.10
N MET A 1077 -43.41 9.86 0.05
CA MET A 1077 -42.60 8.64 0.06
C MET A 1077 -43.38 7.49 -0.57
N SER A 1078 -42.75 6.73 -1.46
CA SER A 1078 -43.36 5.58 -2.13
C SER A 1078 -43.85 4.53 -1.12
N SER A 1079 -45.01 3.94 -1.42
CA SER A 1079 -45.85 3.03 -0.61
C SER A 1079 -45.21 1.77 -0.01
N SER A 1080 -43.91 1.56 -0.15
CA SER A 1080 -43.14 0.50 0.55
C SER A 1080 -42.64 0.96 1.93
N ALA A 1081 -42.29 2.23 2.10
CA ALA A 1081 -41.82 2.78 3.38
C ALA A 1081 -42.95 2.87 4.43
N GLU A 1082 -44.19 3.19 4.02
CA GLU A 1082 -45.35 3.18 4.91
C GLU A 1082 -45.67 1.77 5.44
N ARG A 1083 -45.40 0.70 4.67
CA ARG A 1083 -45.60 -0.68 5.13
C ARG A 1083 -44.56 -1.14 6.15
N LEU A 1084 -43.33 -0.63 6.09
CA LEU A 1084 -42.27 -0.96 7.05
C LEU A 1084 -42.31 -0.10 8.31
N LEU A 1085 -42.70 1.19 8.20
CA LEU A 1085 -42.84 2.10 9.33
C LEU A 1085 -44.11 1.83 10.17
N TYR A 1086 -45.20 1.35 9.56
CA TYR A 1086 -46.47 1.14 10.27
C TYR A 1086 -46.87 -0.35 10.43
N GLY A 1087 -46.30 -1.29 9.67
CA GLY A 1087 -46.85 -2.65 9.55
C GLY A 1087 -46.56 -3.67 10.66
N ARG A 1088 -45.54 -3.47 11.53
CA ARG A 1088 -45.20 -4.45 12.58
C ARG A 1088 -45.12 -3.92 14.01
N GLY A 1089 -44.99 -2.60 14.19
CA GLY A 1089 -45.07 -1.95 15.52
C GLY A 1089 -46.51 -1.71 15.99
N LEU A 1090 -47.46 -1.52 15.07
CA LEU A 1090 -48.85 -1.19 15.40
C LEU A 1090 -49.58 -2.32 16.13
N SER A 1091 -49.27 -3.61 15.90
CA SER A 1091 -50.00 -4.69 16.59
C SER A 1091 -49.62 -4.87 18.07
N MET A 1092 -48.46 -4.35 18.50
CA MET A 1092 -48.05 -4.37 19.91
C MET A 1092 -48.35 -3.05 20.61
N LEU A 1093 -48.14 -1.90 19.95
CA LEU A 1093 -48.45 -0.59 20.50
C LEU A 1093 -49.96 -0.33 20.57
N SER A 1094 -50.74 -0.74 19.56
CA SER A 1094 -52.21 -0.62 19.64
C SER A 1094 -52.78 -1.49 20.75
N ARG A 1095 -52.26 -2.72 20.92
CA ARG A 1095 -52.67 -3.62 22.01
C ARG A 1095 -52.32 -3.08 23.39
N ARG A 1096 -51.09 -2.58 23.59
CA ARG A 1096 -50.69 -1.97 24.88
C ARG A 1096 -51.50 -0.72 25.20
N LEU A 1097 -51.68 0.19 24.25
CA LEU A 1097 -52.46 1.43 24.47
C LEU A 1097 -53.94 1.14 24.68
N THR A 1098 -54.55 0.15 24.01
CA THR A 1098 -55.92 -0.26 24.33
C THR A 1098 -55.99 -0.92 25.70
N ASP A 1099 -55.09 -1.84 26.05
CA ASP A 1099 -55.15 -2.58 27.31
C ASP A 1099 -54.93 -1.66 28.54
N ASP A 1100 -54.02 -0.68 28.43
CA ASP A 1100 -53.73 0.27 29.51
C ASP A 1100 -54.86 1.30 29.73
N TRP A 1101 -55.49 1.81 28.66
CA TRP A 1101 -56.64 2.72 28.79
C TRP A 1101 -57.95 2.01 29.15
N THR A 1102 -58.13 0.74 28.74
CA THR A 1102 -59.28 -0.06 29.17
C THR A 1102 -59.24 -0.31 30.69
N ALA A 1103 -58.03 -0.46 31.26
CA ALA A 1103 -57.84 -0.58 32.71
C ALA A 1103 -58.15 0.74 33.47
N VAL A 1104 -57.82 1.91 32.88
CA VAL A 1104 -58.16 3.23 33.44
C VAL A 1104 -59.67 3.49 33.39
N LEU A 1105 -60.32 3.19 32.27
CA LEU A 1105 -61.77 3.38 32.08
C LEU A 1105 -62.61 2.42 32.94
N MET A 1106 -62.15 1.18 33.16
CA MET A 1106 -62.78 0.25 34.11
C MET A 1106 -62.67 0.74 35.56
N ARG A 1107 -61.57 1.40 35.96
CA ARG A 1107 -61.42 1.98 37.30
C ARG A 1107 -62.34 3.18 37.55
N LEU A 1108 -62.77 3.87 36.49
CA LEU A 1108 -63.71 4.98 36.54
C LEU A 1108 -65.18 4.54 36.45
N GLY A 1109 -65.46 3.24 36.30
CA GLY A 1109 -66.83 2.69 36.30
C GLY A 1109 -67.65 3.02 35.05
N VAL A 1110 -67.02 3.47 33.96
CA VAL A 1110 -67.70 3.85 32.71
C VAL A 1110 -67.81 2.62 31.80
N ASP A 1111 -68.90 1.87 31.94
CA ASP A 1111 -69.19 0.71 31.09
C ASP A 1111 -70.03 1.15 29.89
N HIS A 1112 -69.43 1.87 28.93
CA HIS A 1112 -70.16 2.40 27.76
C HIS A 1112 -69.91 1.56 26.49
N PRO A 1113 -70.93 0.91 25.90
CA PRO A 1113 -70.78 -0.02 24.78
C PRO A 1113 -70.41 0.61 23.41
N ARG A 1114 -70.15 1.93 23.35
CA ARG A 1114 -69.72 2.60 22.11
C ARG A 1114 -68.21 2.84 21.98
N LEU A 1115 -67.42 2.65 23.05
CA LEU A 1115 -65.96 2.81 23.00
C LEU A 1115 -65.25 1.69 22.22
N SER A 1116 -65.86 0.49 22.17
CA SER A 1116 -65.33 -0.65 21.42
C SER A 1116 -65.48 -0.56 19.90
N GLN A 1117 -66.16 0.46 19.38
CA GLN A 1117 -66.36 0.68 17.94
C GLN A 1117 -65.41 1.73 17.32
N ILE A 1118 -64.48 2.26 18.11
CA ILE A 1118 -63.51 3.25 17.61
C ILE A 1118 -62.32 2.50 16.98
N GLU A 1119 -62.37 2.27 15.66
CA GLU A 1119 -61.17 1.88 14.91
C GLU A 1119 -60.23 3.09 14.77
N LEU A 1120 -59.06 3.00 15.41
CA LEU A 1120 -58.03 4.04 15.39
C LEU A 1120 -57.12 3.83 14.18
N THR A 1121 -57.31 4.61 13.13
CA THR A 1121 -56.43 4.59 11.95
C THR A 1121 -55.19 5.48 12.09
N TYR A 1122 -55.16 6.47 13.01
CA TYR A 1122 -53.99 7.35 13.24
C TYR A 1122 -53.88 7.86 14.71
N PRO A 1123 -52.67 8.10 15.27
CA PRO A 1123 -52.49 8.49 16.68
C PRO A 1123 -52.83 9.95 17.02
N THR A 1124 -52.84 10.86 16.04
CA THR A 1124 -53.04 12.31 16.26
C THR A 1124 -54.50 12.70 16.57
N ASP A 1125 -55.46 11.80 16.34
CA ASP A 1125 -56.89 12.02 16.65
C ASP A 1125 -57.29 11.57 18.07
N PHE A 1126 -56.35 10.99 18.84
CA PHE A 1126 -56.64 10.34 20.12
C PHE A 1126 -57.05 11.32 21.25
N PRO A 1127 -56.38 12.47 21.47
CA PRO A 1127 -56.74 13.41 22.54
C PRO A 1127 -58.09 14.10 22.30
N MET A 1128 -58.35 14.52 21.06
CA MET A 1128 -59.57 15.23 20.67
C MET A 1128 -60.83 14.35 20.76
N ARG A 1129 -60.72 13.04 20.50
CA ARG A 1129 -61.87 12.11 20.62
C ARG A 1129 -62.16 11.66 22.04
N ILE A 1130 -61.15 11.64 22.93
CA ILE A 1130 -61.35 11.48 24.38
C ILE A 1130 -62.02 12.71 24.97
N LEU A 1131 -61.63 13.92 24.54
CA LEU A 1131 -62.30 15.17 24.91
C LEU A 1131 -63.80 15.14 24.55
N VAL A 1132 -64.16 14.70 23.34
CA VAL A 1132 -65.56 14.55 22.92
C VAL A 1132 -66.30 13.49 23.75
N ALA A 1133 -65.68 12.35 24.05
CA ALA A 1133 -66.30 11.31 24.88
C ALA A 1133 -66.48 11.73 26.36
N LEU A 1134 -65.56 12.54 26.89
CA LEU A 1134 -65.65 13.11 28.24
C LEU A 1134 -66.66 14.26 28.31
N GLU A 1135 -66.80 15.07 27.26
CA GLU A 1135 -67.86 16.08 27.14
C GLU A 1135 -69.26 15.43 27.08
N GLU A 1136 -69.42 14.34 26.31
CA GLU A 1136 -70.68 13.57 26.29
C GLU A 1136 -70.98 12.88 27.65
N TRP A 1137 -69.94 12.41 28.36
CA TRP A 1137 -70.09 11.82 29.71
C TRP A 1137 -70.46 12.87 30.79
N ARG A 1138 -69.99 14.12 30.64
CA ARG A 1138 -70.37 15.25 31.50
C ARG A 1138 -71.88 15.53 31.44
N ASP A 1139 -72.49 15.31 30.29
CA ASP A 1139 -73.90 15.65 30.04
C ASP A 1139 -74.89 14.54 30.48
N GLU A 1140 -74.45 13.31 30.76
CA GLU A 1140 -75.32 12.15 31.08
C GLU A 1140 -75.31 11.64 32.55
N ALA A 1141 -74.42 12.10 33.44
CA ALA A 1141 -74.27 11.52 34.78
C ALA A 1141 -74.63 12.47 35.97
N ASP A 1142 -75.58 12.09 36.84
CA ASP A 1142 -75.96 12.85 38.04
C ASP A 1142 -74.76 13.12 38.99
N GLY A 1143 -74.49 14.40 39.30
CA GLY A 1143 -73.42 14.90 40.20
C GLY A 1143 -72.79 16.22 39.72
N THR A 1144 -72.12 16.97 40.58
CA THR A 1144 -71.43 18.23 40.23
C THR A 1144 -70.23 17.94 39.31
N PRO A 1145 -70.06 18.68 38.18
CA PRO A 1145 -68.99 18.40 37.20
C PRO A 1145 -67.57 18.52 37.76
N GLU A 1146 -67.37 19.43 38.71
CA GLU A 1146 -66.06 19.79 39.27
C GLU A 1146 -65.43 18.63 40.08
N ASP A 1147 -66.22 17.94 40.90
CA ASP A 1147 -65.74 16.80 41.71
C ASP A 1147 -65.35 15.58 40.85
N LYS A 1148 -65.99 15.41 39.67
CA LYS A 1148 -65.71 14.29 38.76
C LYS A 1148 -64.47 14.54 37.91
N VAL A 1149 -64.23 15.78 37.50
CA VAL A 1149 -62.99 16.15 36.78
C VAL A 1149 -61.79 16.06 37.73
N GLU A 1150 -61.90 16.47 39.00
CA GLU A 1150 -60.82 16.25 39.98
C GLU A 1150 -60.54 14.75 40.21
N SER A 1151 -61.57 13.90 40.28
CA SER A 1151 -61.36 12.46 40.41
C SER A 1151 -60.72 11.82 39.17
N LEU A 1152 -60.98 12.36 37.97
CA LEU A 1152 -60.39 11.86 36.72
C LEU A 1152 -58.94 12.33 36.59
N LEU A 1153 -58.66 13.56 37.00
CA LEU A 1153 -57.31 14.13 37.07
C LEU A 1153 -56.45 13.45 38.14
N SER A 1154 -57.01 13.08 39.30
CA SER A 1154 -56.27 12.33 40.33
C SER A 1154 -55.84 10.95 39.82
N VAL A 1155 -56.72 10.22 39.15
CA VAL A 1155 -56.40 8.90 38.56
C VAL A 1155 -55.37 9.01 37.45
N LEU A 1156 -55.44 10.05 36.60
CA LEU A 1156 -54.46 10.29 35.54
C LEU A 1156 -53.09 10.66 36.09
N SER A 1157 -53.03 11.46 37.17
CA SER A 1157 -51.78 11.83 37.85
C SER A 1157 -51.13 10.69 38.64
N GLU A 1158 -51.89 9.68 39.06
CA GLU A 1158 -51.36 8.46 39.72
C GLU A 1158 -50.92 7.38 38.73
N SER A 1159 -51.22 7.52 37.44
CA SER A 1159 -50.77 6.60 36.39
C SER A 1159 -49.45 7.09 35.76
N ASP A 1160 -48.49 6.20 35.50
CA ASP A 1160 -47.19 6.50 34.85
C ASP A 1160 -47.34 6.97 33.37
N ILE A 1161 -48.56 7.24 32.91
CA ILE A 1161 -48.90 7.74 31.56
C ILE A 1161 -48.94 9.29 31.54
N GLY A 1162 -48.65 9.97 32.66
CA GLY A 1162 -48.74 11.42 32.81
C GLY A 1162 -47.80 12.23 31.91
N GLN A 1163 -48.29 12.62 30.72
CA GLN A 1163 -47.85 13.86 30.08
C GLN A 1163 -48.52 15.02 30.82
N ASN A 1164 -47.75 15.73 31.66
CA ASN A 1164 -48.20 16.90 32.42
C ASN A 1164 -48.94 17.95 31.56
N GLN A 1165 -48.64 17.99 30.26
CA GLN A 1165 -49.24 18.89 29.30
C GLN A 1165 -50.72 18.58 28.99
N LEU A 1166 -51.13 17.30 28.91
CA LEU A 1166 -52.52 16.92 28.68
C LEU A 1166 -53.41 17.20 29.91
N VAL A 1167 -52.83 17.01 31.11
CA VAL A 1167 -53.50 17.33 32.37
C VAL A 1167 -53.70 18.84 32.54
N GLU A 1168 -52.71 19.66 32.14
CA GLU A 1168 -52.83 21.12 32.13
C GLU A 1168 -53.85 21.60 31.09
N GLU A 1169 -53.83 21.04 29.87
CA GLU A 1169 -54.81 21.38 28.81
C GLU A 1169 -56.26 21.00 29.22
N LEU A 1170 -56.46 19.88 29.91
CA LEU A 1170 -57.77 19.50 30.43
C LEU A 1170 -58.23 20.42 31.57
N ARG A 1171 -57.33 20.89 32.45
CA ARG A 1171 -57.66 21.87 33.50
C ARG A 1171 -58.07 23.21 32.89
N GLU A 1172 -57.32 23.70 31.89
CA GLU A 1172 -57.68 24.93 31.17
C GLU A 1172 -59.02 24.80 30.42
N HIS A 1173 -59.27 23.68 29.74
CA HIS A 1173 -60.49 23.50 28.93
C HIS A 1173 -61.77 23.41 29.78
N PHE A 1174 -61.70 22.81 30.98
CA PHE A 1174 -62.84 22.71 31.90
C PHE A 1174 -62.92 23.84 32.93
N GLY A 1175 -61.96 24.78 32.95
CA GLY A 1175 -61.99 25.99 33.78
C GLY A 1175 -61.73 25.76 35.27
N LEU A 1176 -60.87 24.81 35.62
CA LEU A 1176 -60.50 24.42 37.00
C LEU A 1176 -59.15 24.97 37.45
#